data_AF-A0A813VGM4-F1
#
_entry.id   AF-A0A813VGM4-F1
#
_cell.length_a   1.000
_cell.length_b   1.000
_cell.length_c   1.000
_cell.angle_alpha   90.00
_cell.angle_beta   90.00
_cell.angle_gamma   90.00
#
_symmetry.space_group_name_H-M   'P 1'
#
loop_
_entity.id
_entity.type
_entity.pdbx_description
1 polymer ?
#
loop_
_entity_poly.entity_id
_entity_poly.type
_entity_poly.pdbx_seq_one_letter_code
_entity_poly.pdbx_strand_id
1 'polypeptide(L)'
;MTSERFIDTGEEPIQSLPSIDEFQNDRLLSLEEAIFSVQKWIPYPNQIVGYAKKKSSKPKDGLTIDESASIYVYAMEKAEPEHSICLQLDRAFHSKEKIQLQSWFPYIELFLTALKKLPSIKCTVYRGVRGDVWDQYQQDYIWWRGFSCCTNSVTQMKKILGSKGKRTIFEIHCINGKNVQNHSSLQDKNEIVLMPNTYLRVLGKRNLGSELYMIGLQEEQIPDEIIASSESLPPSSTKKIYSNEPHLKDTNQSNGQQSFIQTCGMRDLSKAHPKCQFQAEQYWFECQYHADDNQLIKKPDELERNIQDPPPKFNSDVMKRIQGSIIGMSLGDALGAHVEFRPRKFLLEHPVEDLEGGGTWGLEKGQFTDDTSMALCLAISLVNRHDFVLYDQLVRYKWWYKNGYMSSTGSCFDIGAATKQSICEFERRQKQFTTKYDISLDQIDFLSDSDLLKNFDVYCSEDGVAGNGALMRLAPVPLFFYKFPQYAIELSGRSGMITHGDRKAYDACRYYGALIVAALHNETKEQLLDNHFYSKHEEWFSNNLLCPEIMNIAEGSYKRKGGYDEGIRGKGYIVDALEAALWAFWCDGDSFEKGALAAVNLGDDTDTTAAIYGQLAGAYYGYEKLPQKWIKFVYAKKFMECLSKWIAYEGEKWQPNSSIMHSDTITQVISRKYQHFKTLVLKLKSNNTDKSNELDVFVDEMFNNLEKTLLSNSNDLRQRIKQIRPDPNDPRYNDKMIIYKELLEQMIVLNQKLQNVISQILDDFHIVIEELWNDISTNNGNNINRLLEEHENSLNGKWMNNIKEIEIKLNSIEI
;
A
#
# COMPACT_ATOMS: atom_id res chain seq x y z
N MET A 1 -24.35 -21.92 1.47
CA MET A 1 -25.44 -21.10 0.92
C MET A 1 -25.75 -20.00 1.91
N THR A 2 -24.91 -18.97 1.95
CA THR A 2 -24.97 -17.90 2.95
C THR A 2 -25.97 -16.83 2.51
N SER A 3 -26.81 -16.43 3.46
CA SER A 3 -27.97 -15.55 3.43
C SER A 3 -27.68 -14.06 3.14
N GLU A 4 -26.52 -13.73 2.58
CA GLU A 4 -25.99 -12.35 2.54
C GLU A 4 -26.23 -11.61 1.22
N ARG A 5 -26.71 -12.29 0.17
CA ARG A 5 -27.15 -11.66 -1.10
C ARG A 5 -28.41 -10.78 -0.98
N PHE A 6 -29.02 -10.76 0.20
CA PHE A 6 -30.38 -10.27 0.42
C PHE A 6 -30.44 -9.28 1.59
N ILE A 7 -29.45 -8.41 1.72
CA ILE A 7 -29.43 -7.44 2.81
C ILE A 7 -29.21 -6.05 2.23
N ASP A 8 -30.31 -5.34 2.03
CA ASP A 8 -30.33 -3.88 1.96
C ASP A 8 -30.45 -3.42 3.43
N THR A 9 -29.31 -3.22 4.10
CA THR A 9 -29.30 -2.60 5.43
C THR A 9 -29.44 -1.10 5.23
N GLY A 10 -30.69 -0.64 5.16
CA GLY A 10 -30.99 0.77 5.02
C GLY A 10 -30.54 1.61 6.22
N GLU A 11 -29.87 2.71 5.92
CA GLU A 11 -29.93 3.93 6.73
C GLU A 11 -30.62 5.04 5.89
N GLU A 12 -31.24 5.96 6.62
CA GLU A 12 -32.35 6.88 6.31
C GLU A 12 -32.54 7.50 4.90
N PRO A 13 -33.79 7.85 4.53
CA PRO A 13 -34.11 8.52 3.27
C PRO A 13 -33.67 9.99 3.31
N ILE A 14 -32.43 10.27 2.89
CA ILE A 14 -31.92 11.65 2.80
C ILE A 14 -31.78 12.08 1.34
N GLN A 15 -32.55 13.13 1.00
CA GLN A 15 -32.50 14.09 -0.11
C GLN A 15 -32.31 13.58 -1.57
N SER A 16 -32.99 14.24 -2.50
CA SER A 16 -32.86 14.00 -3.94
C SER A 16 -31.46 14.37 -4.40
N LEU A 17 -30.71 13.38 -4.92
CA LEU A 17 -29.45 13.64 -5.60
C LEU A 17 -29.76 14.28 -6.98
N PRO A 18 -29.04 15.34 -7.40
CA PRO A 18 -29.23 15.96 -8.72
C PRO A 18 -28.79 15.02 -9.86
N SER A 19 -29.32 15.24 -11.08
CA SER A 19 -28.98 14.48 -12.29
C SER A 19 -27.49 14.53 -12.63
N ILE A 20 -27.01 13.50 -13.32
CA ILE A 20 -25.63 13.37 -13.79
C ILE A 20 -25.67 13.49 -15.31
N ASP A 21 -25.20 14.60 -15.85
CA ASP A 21 -25.29 14.94 -17.28
C ASP A 21 -24.02 14.59 -18.09
N GLU A 22 -23.04 13.93 -17.48
CA GLU A 22 -21.72 13.71 -18.09
C GLU A 22 -21.23 12.25 -17.93
N PHE A 23 -21.74 11.35 -18.77
CA PHE A 23 -21.04 10.12 -19.14
C PHE A 23 -21.56 9.66 -20.52
N GLN A 24 -20.80 9.96 -21.58
CA GLN A 24 -20.99 9.34 -22.89
C GLN A 24 -19.67 8.71 -23.30
N ASN A 25 -19.64 7.38 -23.33
CA ASN A 25 -18.54 6.62 -23.90
C ASN A 25 -18.97 6.22 -25.32
N ASP A 26 -18.23 6.63 -26.36
CA ASP A 26 -18.60 6.34 -27.76
C ASP A 26 -18.50 4.84 -28.11
N ARG A 27 -17.96 4.01 -27.21
CA ARG A 27 -17.81 2.56 -27.37
C ARG A 27 -18.16 1.81 -26.08
N LEU A 28 -19.00 0.78 -26.20
CA LEU A 28 -19.24 -0.17 -25.12
C LEU A 28 -17.96 -0.95 -24.78
N LEU A 29 -17.57 -0.94 -23.51
CA LEU A 29 -16.37 -1.61 -23.01
C LEU A 29 -16.56 -3.13 -22.84
N SER A 30 -15.46 -3.88 -22.92
CA SER A 30 -15.42 -5.28 -22.51
C SER A 30 -15.58 -5.43 -21.00
N LEU A 31 -15.89 -6.65 -20.52
CA LEU A 31 -16.06 -6.89 -19.09
C LEU A 31 -14.76 -6.67 -18.29
N GLU A 32 -13.60 -6.98 -18.86
CA GLU A 32 -12.28 -6.70 -18.26
C GLU A 32 -12.09 -5.19 -18.08
N GLU A 33 -12.31 -4.41 -19.14
CA GLU A 33 -12.20 -2.95 -19.11
C GLU A 33 -13.20 -2.33 -18.12
N ALA A 34 -14.43 -2.87 -18.08
CA ALA A 34 -15.47 -2.39 -17.18
C ALA A 34 -15.16 -2.69 -15.71
N ILE A 35 -14.69 -3.91 -15.39
CA ILE A 35 -14.33 -4.30 -14.01
C ILE A 35 -13.01 -3.66 -13.56
N PHE A 36 -12.11 -3.31 -14.47
CA PHE A 36 -10.85 -2.65 -14.15
C PHE A 36 -11.06 -1.37 -13.31
N SER A 37 -12.07 -0.56 -13.65
CA SER A 37 -12.43 0.66 -12.92
C SER A 37 -12.87 0.45 -11.46
N VAL A 38 -13.27 -0.79 -11.11
CA VAL A 38 -13.79 -1.16 -9.80
C VAL A 38 -12.95 -2.27 -9.12
N GLN A 39 -11.76 -2.54 -9.66
CA GLN A 39 -10.91 -3.66 -9.21
C GLN A 39 -10.50 -3.58 -7.74
N LYS A 40 -10.41 -2.37 -7.16
CA LYS A 40 -10.09 -2.18 -5.74
C LYS A 40 -11.13 -2.80 -4.79
N TRP A 41 -12.38 -2.94 -5.25
CA TRP A 41 -13.48 -3.54 -4.47
C TRP A 41 -13.72 -5.01 -4.81
N ILE A 42 -12.98 -5.58 -5.77
CA ILE A 42 -13.23 -6.92 -6.32
C ILE A 42 -11.92 -7.73 -6.27
N PRO A 43 -11.81 -8.75 -5.41
CA PRO A 43 -10.60 -9.57 -5.35
C PRO A 43 -10.46 -10.44 -6.60
N TYR A 44 -9.23 -10.55 -7.12
CA TYR A 44 -8.89 -11.35 -8.29
C TYR A 44 -9.78 -11.04 -9.52
N PRO A 45 -9.86 -9.77 -9.96
CA PRO A 45 -10.78 -9.34 -11.02
C PRO A 45 -10.59 -10.16 -12.30
N ASN A 46 -9.34 -10.43 -12.69
CA ASN A 46 -9.01 -11.23 -13.88
C ASN A 46 -9.54 -12.67 -13.81
N GLN A 47 -9.50 -13.30 -12.62
CA GLN A 47 -10.00 -14.66 -12.45
C GLN A 47 -11.53 -14.68 -12.50
N ILE A 48 -12.19 -13.68 -11.90
CA ILE A 48 -13.65 -13.54 -11.93
C ILE A 48 -14.14 -13.31 -13.36
N VAL A 49 -13.51 -12.38 -14.08
CA VAL A 49 -13.85 -12.10 -15.48
C VAL A 49 -13.64 -13.35 -16.34
N GLY A 50 -12.47 -13.98 -16.25
CA GLY A 50 -12.17 -15.20 -17.01
C GLY A 50 -13.15 -16.33 -16.72
N TYR A 51 -13.52 -16.53 -15.45
CA TYR A 51 -14.51 -17.53 -15.06
C TYR A 51 -15.91 -17.21 -15.60
N ALA A 52 -16.36 -15.97 -15.47
CA ALA A 52 -17.67 -15.54 -15.93
C ALA A 52 -17.80 -15.62 -17.46
N LYS A 53 -16.75 -15.23 -18.19
CA LYS A 53 -16.69 -15.39 -19.65
C LYS A 53 -16.71 -16.84 -20.09
N LYS A 54 -16.00 -17.72 -19.39
CA LYS A 54 -16.03 -19.17 -19.66
C LYS A 54 -17.44 -19.73 -19.48
N LYS A 55 -18.14 -19.32 -18.41
CA LYS A 55 -19.53 -19.70 -18.15
C LYS A 55 -20.52 -19.09 -19.14
N SER A 56 -20.19 -17.92 -19.69
CA SER A 56 -20.96 -17.19 -20.69
C SER A 56 -20.50 -17.43 -22.13
N SER A 57 -19.72 -18.50 -22.39
CA SER A 57 -19.10 -18.75 -23.70
C SER A 57 -20.08 -19.02 -24.85
N LYS A 58 -21.34 -19.34 -24.52
CA LYS A 58 -22.46 -19.48 -25.48
C LYS A 58 -23.66 -18.70 -24.95
N PRO A 59 -23.65 -17.37 -25.02
CA PRO A 59 -24.69 -16.54 -24.45
C PRO A 59 -26.02 -16.76 -25.19
N LYS A 60 -27.13 -16.78 -24.43
CA LYS A 60 -28.50 -16.79 -24.96
C LYS A 60 -29.02 -15.34 -25.12
N ASP A 61 -30.28 -15.22 -25.53
CA ASP A 61 -31.04 -13.97 -25.50
C ASP A 61 -30.41 -12.79 -26.29
N GLY A 62 -29.59 -13.13 -27.30
CA GLY A 62 -28.93 -12.14 -28.18
C GLY A 62 -27.80 -11.34 -27.52
N LEU A 63 -27.33 -11.76 -26.34
CA LEU A 63 -26.24 -11.09 -25.63
C LEU A 63 -24.87 -11.46 -26.19
N THR A 64 -23.91 -10.54 -26.08
CA THR A 64 -22.49 -10.86 -26.26
C THR A 64 -21.95 -11.65 -25.06
N ILE A 65 -20.74 -12.19 -25.19
CA ILE A 65 -20.07 -12.89 -24.07
C ILE A 65 -19.87 -11.91 -22.89
N ASP A 66 -19.42 -10.69 -23.16
CA ASP A 66 -19.21 -9.65 -22.14
C ASP A 66 -20.50 -9.23 -21.45
N GLU A 67 -21.58 -9.03 -22.21
CA GLU A 67 -22.89 -8.69 -21.67
C GLU A 67 -23.45 -9.81 -20.78
N SER A 68 -23.43 -11.05 -21.27
CA SER A 68 -23.85 -12.21 -20.47
C SER A 68 -22.97 -12.41 -19.24
N ALA A 69 -21.67 -12.24 -19.38
CA ALA A 69 -20.72 -12.37 -18.26
C ALA A 69 -20.91 -11.25 -17.24
N SER A 70 -21.28 -10.03 -17.64
CA SER A 70 -21.59 -8.94 -16.70
C SER A 70 -22.75 -9.31 -15.76
N ILE A 71 -23.81 -9.91 -16.32
CA ILE A 71 -24.97 -10.42 -15.56
C ILE A 71 -24.54 -11.59 -14.67
N TYR A 72 -23.72 -12.50 -15.20
CA TYR A 72 -23.21 -13.64 -14.43
C TYR A 72 -22.46 -13.16 -13.19
N VAL A 73 -21.53 -12.20 -13.35
CA VAL A 73 -20.73 -11.66 -12.25
C VAL A 73 -21.60 -10.93 -11.23
N TYR A 74 -22.57 -10.12 -11.67
CA TYR A 74 -23.54 -9.48 -10.76
C TYR A 74 -24.25 -10.54 -9.90
N ALA A 75 -24.63 -11.65 -10.53
CA ALA A 75 -25.33 -12.77 -9.89
C ALA A 75 -24.41 -13.82 -9.25
N MET A 76 -23.09 -13.60 -9.10
CA MET A 76 -22.17 -14.60 -8.50
C MET A 76 -22.25 -14.66 -6.96
N GLU A 77 -22.18 -15.88 -6.39
CA GLU A 77 -22.18 -16.11 -4.93
C GLU A 77 -20.73 -16.16 -4.48
N LYS A 78 -20.36 -15.35 -3.49
CA LYS A 78 -19.03 -15.38 -2.85
C LYS A 78 -19.18 -15.80 -1.40
N ALA A 79 -18.15 -16.46 -0.87
CA ALA A 79 -18.13 -16.91 0.51
C ALA A 79 -18.03 -15.73 1.50
N GLU A 80 -17.42 -14.63 1.06
CA GLU A 80 -17.24 -13.39 1.82
C GLU A 80 -18.06 -12.26 1.14
N PRO A 81 -18.96 -11.58 1.87
CA PRO A 81 -19.90 -10.60 1.30
C PRO A 81 -19.22 -9.37 0.71
N GLU A 82 -18.08 -8.94 1.26
CA GLU A 82 -17.23 -7.86 0.71
C GLU A 82 -16.68 -8.15 -0.69
N HIS A 83 -16.80 -9.38 -1.17
CA HIS A 83 -16.29 -9.80 -2.48
C HIS A 83 -17.41 -9.93 -3.53
N SER A 84 -18.66 -9.61 -3.17
CA SER A 84 -19.81 -9.62 -4.10
C SER A 84 -19.92 -8.30 -4.86
N ILE A 85 -19.89 -8.37 -6.20
CA ILE A 85 -20.12 -7.20 -7.06
C ILE A 85 -21.48 -6.55 -6.78
N CYS A 86 -22.53 -7.34 -6.62
CA CYS A 86 -23.86 -6.83 -6.30
C CYS A 86 -23.86 -5.96 -5.03
N LEU A 87 -23.24 -6.45 -3.94
CA LEU A 87 -23.20 -5.72 -2.67
C LEU A 87 -22.32 -4.46 -2.75
N GLN A 88 -21.20 -4.52 -3.48
CA GLN A 88 -20.33 -3.35 -3.63
C GLN A 88 -20.95 -2.28 -4.52
N LEU A 89 -21.65 -2.68 -5.58
CA LEU A 89 -22.41 -1.77 -6.43
C LEU A 89 -23.58 -1.14 -5.66
N ASP A 90 -24.32 -1.93 -4.88
CA ASP A 90 -25.40 -1.42 -4.03
C ASP A 90 -24.85 -0.42 -2.99
N ARG A 91 -23.71 -0.68 -2.37
CA ARG A 91 -23.03 0.30 -1.49
C ARG A 91 -22.69 1.60 -2.22
N ALA A 92 -22.21 1.51 -3.47
CA ALA A 92 -21.91 2.69 -4.27
C ALA A 92 -23.17 3.52 -4.58
N PHE A 93 -24.33 2.88 -4.83
CA PHE A 93 -25.61 3.58 -5.02
C PHE A 93 -26.10 4.31 -3.75
N HIS A 94 -25.71 3.83 -2.58
CA HIS A 94 -26.07 4.44 -1.28
C HIS A 94 -25.00 5.41 -0.75
N SER A 95 -23.84 5.49 -1.41
CA SER A 95 -22.78 6.39 -1.03
C SER A 95 -23.17 7.85 -1.26
N LYS A 96 -22.84 8.71 -0.31
CA LYS A 96 -22.96 10.18 -0.48
C LYS A 96 -21.86 10.75 -1.39
N GLU A 97 -20.81 9.96 -1.66
CA GLU A 97 -19.68 10.35 -2.50
C GLU A 97 -19.92 9.96 -3.96
N LYS A 98 -20.16 10.95 -4.83
CA LYS A 98 -20.41 10.73 -6.27
C LYS A 98 -19.29 9.97 -6.97
N ILE A 99 -18.04 10.16 -6.52
CA ILE A 99 -16.84 9.53 -7.08
C ILE A 99 -16.93 8.00 -7.00
N GLN A 100 -17.50 7.45 -5.92
CA GLN A 100 -17.65 6.00 -5.78
C GLN A 100 -18.55 5.45 -6.88
N LEU A 101 -19.70 6.07 -7.12
CA LEU A 101 -20.64 5.64 -8.15
C LEU A 101 -20.10 5.85 -9.57
N GLN A 102 -19.34 6.93 -9.81
CA GLN A 102 -18.71 7.20 -11.11
C GLN A 102 -17.74 6.08 -11.52
N SER A 103 -16.97 5.53 -10.58
CA SER A 103 -16.10 4.38 -10.87
C SER A 103 -16.88 3.17 -11.37
N TRP A 104 -18.17 3.02 -11.00
CA TRP A 104 -19.00 1.92 -11.48
C TRP A 104 -19.63 2.15 -12.85
N PHE A 105 -19.54 3.36 -13.44
CA PHE A 105 -20.19 3.68 -14.71
C PHE A 105 -19.82 2.75 -15.87
N PRO A 106 -18.53 2.40 -16.10
CA PRO A 106 -18.16 1.41 -17.11
C PRO A 106 -18.90 0.07 -16.96
N TYR A 107 -19.02 -0.42 -15.73
CA TYR A 107 -19.73 -1.66 -15.42
C TYR A 107 -21.24 -1.52 -15.52
N ILE A 108 -21.82 -0.43 -14.99
CA ILE A 108 -23.25 -0.13 -15.06
C ILE A 108 -23.70 0.01 -16.51
N GLU A 109 -22.92 0.67 -17.37
CA GLU A 109 -23.23 0.83 -18.79
C GLU A 109 -23.28 -0.52 -19.52
N LEU A 110 -22.27 -1.37 -19.33
CA LEU A 110 -22.23 -2.73 -19.88
C LEU A 110 -23.41 -3.58 -19.36
N PHE A 111 -23.66 -3.53 -18.05
CA PHE A 111 -24.72 -4.28 -17.40
C PHE A 111 -26.12 -3.82 -17.84
N LEU A 112 -26.38 -2.51 -17.88
CA LEU A 112 -27.65 -1.95 -18.37
C LEU A 112 -27.86 -2.25 -19.86
N THR A 113 -26.79 -2.21 -20.66
CA THR A 113 -26.87 -2.57 -22.09
C THR A 113 -27.28 -4.05 -22.25
N ALA A 114 -26.72 -4.94 -21.44
CA ALA A 114 -27.14 -6.34 -21.38
C ALA A 114 -28.61 -6.49 -20.95
N LEU A 115 -29.02 -5.83 -19.86
CA LEU A 115 -30.40 -5.91 -19.35
C LEU A 115 -31.45 -5.32 -20.30
N LYS A 116 -31.10 -4.29 -21.08
CA LYS A 116 -31.98 -3.70 -22.11
C LYS A 116 -32.35 -4.68 -23.21
N LYS A 117 -31.45 -5.61 -23.55
CA LYS A 117 -31.69 -6.66 -24.56
C LYS A 117 -32.60 -7.78 -24.05
N LEU A 118 -32.74 -7.93 -22.73
CA LEU A 118 -33.63 -8.92 -22.13
C LEU A 118 -35.08 -8.42 -22.11
N PRO A 119 -36.07 -9.31 -22.37
CA PRO A 119 -37.48 -8.93 -22.33
C PRO A 119 -37.89 -8.52 -20.91
N SER A 120 -38.68 -7.45 -20.81
CA SER A 120 -39.33 -7.07 -19.57
C SER A 120 -40.48 -8.03 -19.26
N ILE A 121 -40.61 -8.45 -18.00
CA ILE A 121 -41.66 -9.33 -17.52
C ILE A 121 -42.48 -8.68 -16.41
N LYS A 122 -43.80 -8.70 -16.58
CA LYS A 122 -44.75 -8.30 -15.54
C LYS A 122 -45.03 -9.50 -14.62
N CYS A 123 -44.63 -9.41 -13.37
CA CYS A 123 -44.82 -10.50 -12.40
C CYS A 123 -44.75 -9.99 -10.96
N THR A 124 -45.04 -10.87 -10.00
CA THR A 124 -44.78 -10.58 -8.58
C THR A 124 -43.44 -11.16 -8.20
N VAL A 125 -42.58 -10.31 -7.65
CA VAL A 125 -41.26 -10.68 -7.15
C VAL A 125 -41.16 -10.40 -5.66
N TYR A 126 -40.31 -11.15 -4.98
CA TYR A 126 -40.07 -11.05 -3.56
C TYR A 126 -38.62 -10.69 -3.31
N ARG A 127 -38.39 -9.72 -2.43
CA ARG A 127 -37.08 -9.30 -1.91
C ARG A 127 -37.12 -9.34 -0.39
N GLY A 128 -36.07 -9.83 0.24
CA GLY A 128 -35.97 -9.92 1.69
C GLY A 128 -34.89 -8.99 2.24
N VAL A 129 -35.07 -8.52 3.47
CA VAL A 129 -34.03 -7.85 4.27
C VAL A 129 -34.05 -8.36 5.72
N ARG A 130 -32.87 -8.40 6.35
CA ARG A 130 -32.72 -8.68 7.79
C ARG A 130 -32.87 -7.36 8.54
N GLY A 131 -33.85 -7.29 9.42
CA GLY A 131 -34.26 -6.07 10.08
C GLY A 131 -35.74 -5.78 9.91
N ASP A 132 -36.22 -4.94 10.81
CA ASP A 132 -37.57 -4.39 10.81
C ASP A 132 -37.50 -2.98 10.23
N VAL A 133 -37.91 -2.84 8.97
CA VAL A 133 -37.99 -1.55 8.26
C VAL A 133 -39.43 -1.05 8.17
N TRP A 134 -40.31 -1.61 9.00
CA TRP A 134 -41.75 -1.36 8.99
C TRP A 134 -42.11 0.12 9.03
N ASP A 135 -41.44 0.87 9.90
CA ASP A 135 -41.71 2.30 10.12
C ASP A 135 -41.13 3.22 9.05
N GLN A 136 -40.26 2.72 8.17
CA GLN A 136 -39.62 3.53 7.13
C GLN A 136 -40.53 3.77 5.91
N TYR A 137 -41.56 2.94 5.71
CA TYR A 137 -42.43 2.97 4.52
C TYR A 137 -43.79 3.62 4.83
N GLN A 138 -43.80 4.84 5.35
CA GLN A 138 -45.04 5.55 5.70
C GLN A 138 -45.62 6.38 4.54
N GLN A 139 -44.83 6.61 3.49
CA GLN A 139 -45.24 7.37 2.32
C GLN A 139 -46.06 6.51 1.37
N ASP A 140 -46.93 7.14 0.57
CA ASP A 140 -47.72 6.44 -0.46
C ASP A 140 -46.85 5.94 -1.62
N TYR A 141 -45.72 6.60 -1.89
CA TYR A 141 -44.84 6.33 -3.01
C TYR A 141 -43.36 6.42 -2.62
N ILE A 142 -42.53 5.58 -3.23
CA ILE A 142 -41.08 5.52 -3.01
C ILE A 142 -40.32 5.34 -4.33
N TRP A 143 -39.03 5.67 -4.30
CA TRP A 143 -38.07 5.33 -5.36
C TRP A 143 -37.16 4.20 -4.91
N TRP A 144 -37.18 3.10 -5.65
CA TRP A 144 -36.25 1.99 -5.47
C TRP A 144 -34.94 2.31 -6.19
N ARG A 145 -33.92 2.77 -5.45
CA ARG A 145 -32.73 3.42 -6.02
C ARG A 145 -31.74 2.48 -6.71
N GLY A 146 -31.54 1.26 -6.19
CA GLY A 146 -30.54 0.31 -6.68
C GLY A 146 -31.11 -0.81 -7.55
N PHE A 147 -30.22 -1.60 -8.14
CA PHE A 147 -30.60 -2.89 -8.74
C PHE A 147 -31.00 -3.87 -7.63
N SER A 148 -31.85 -4.85 -7.93
CA SER A 148 -32.16 -5.88 -6.94
C SER A 148 -32.48 -7.23 -7.56
N CYS A 149 -31.70 -8.24 -7.20
CA CYS A 149 -32.05 -9.64 -7.47
C CYS A 149 -33.22 -10.08 -6.58
N CYS A 150 -34.30 -10.50 -7.25
CA CYS A 150 -35.53 -10.95 -6.64
C CYS A 150 -35.87 -12.38 -7.10
N THR A 151 -36.70 -13.07 -6.32
CA THR A 151 -37.29 -14.36 -6.68
C THR A 151 -38.80 -14.19 -6.92
N ASN A 152 -39.40 -15.01 -7.78
CA ASN A 152 -40.86 -15.08 -7.90
C ASN A 152 -41.53 -16.02 -6.88
N SER A 153 -40.78 -16.54 -5.90
CA SER A 153 -41.29 -17.49 -4.89
C SER A 153 -41.13 -16.98 -3.46
N VAL A 154 -42.25 -16.67 -2.81
CA VAL A 154 -42.29 -16.29 -1.39
C VAL A 154 -41.73 -17.38 -0.47
N THR A 155 -41.95 -18.65 -0.82
CA THR A 155 -41.43 -19.80 -0.06
C THR A 155 -39.91 -19.85 -0.14
N GLN A 156 -39.35 -19.60 -1.32
CA GLN A 156 -37.90 -19.53 -1.50
C GLN A 156 -37.32 -18.34 -0.72
N MET A 157 -37.98 -17.18 -0.75
CA MET A 157 -37.55 -16.01 0.00
C MET A 157 -37.56 -16.23 1.52
N LYS A 158 -38.61 -16.86 2.06
CA LYS A 158 -38.67 -17.25 3.48
C LYS A 158 -37.54 -18.20 3.87
N LYS A 159 -37.20 -19.16 2.99
CA LYS A 159 -36.07 -20.08 3.21
C LYS A 159 -34.73 -19.36 3.24
N ILE A 160 -34.55 -18.35 2.38
CA ILE A 160 -33.34 -17.52 2.29
C ILE A 160 -33.17 -16.63 3.52
N LEU A 161 -34.24 -15.96 3.97
CA LEU A 161 -34.20 -15.07 5.13
C LEU A 161 -34.00 -15.81 6.46
N GLY A 162 -34.39 -17.08 6.51
CA GLY A 162 -34.38 -17.87 7.74
C GLY A 162 -35.60 -17.63 8.63
N SER A 163 -35.62 -18.26 9.80
CA SER A 163 -36.79 -18.30 10.70
C SER A 163 -36.66 -17.48 11.99
N LYS A 164 -35.50 -16.87 12.25
CA LYS A 164 -35.20 -16.15 13.51
C LYS A 164 -34.84 -14.69 13.26
N GLY A 165 -35.14 -13.82 14.24
CA GLY A 165 -34.86 -12.40 14.21
C GLY A 165 -35.84 -11.59 13.35
N LYS A 166 -35.88 -10.29 13.62
CA LYS A 166 -36.63 -9.29 12.84
C LYS A 166 -36.23 -9.34 11.37
N ARG A 167 -37.21 -9.45 10.49
CA ARG A 167 -37.01 -9.56 9.03
C ARG A 167 -38.21 -9.02 8.27
N THR A 168 -37.96 -8.48 7.09
CA THR A 168 -39.00 -7.90 6.23
C THR A 168 -38.92 -8.49 4.82
N ILE A 169 -40.08 -8.84 4.25
CA ILE A 169 -40.23 -9.26 2.84
C ILE A 169 -40.99 -8.17 2.08
N PHE A 170 -40.41 -7.69 1.00
CA PHE A 170 -41.10 -6.90 0.00
C PHE A 170 -41.79 -7.84 -1.00
N GLU A 171 -43.11 -7.70 -1.13
CA GLU A 171 -43.90 -8.30 -2.21
C GLU A 171 -44.11 -7.21 -3.27
N ILE A 172 -43.40 -7.30 -4.38
CA ILE A 172 -43.33 -6.24 -5.40
C ILE A 172 -44.01 -6.74 -6.67
N HIS A 173 -45.08 -6.08 -7.08
CA HIS A 173 -45.69 -6.28 -8.38
C HIS A 173 -44.95 -5.44 -9.42
N CYS A 174 -43.92 -6.01 -10.04
CA CYS A 174 -43.11 -5.32 -11.03
C CYS A 174 -43.74 -5.41 -12.44
N ILE A 175 -43.53 -4.35 -13.23
CA ILE A 175 -43.89 -4.23 -14.64
C ILE A 175 -42.65 -4.49 -15.52
N ASN A 176 -41.48 -3.99 -15.11
CA ASN A 176 -40.26 -4.01 -15.92
C ASN A 176 -39.16 -4.95 -15.41
N GLY A 177 -39.51 -6.02 -14.70
CA GLY A 177 -38.55 -7.00 -14.21
C GLY A 177 -37.77 -7.65 -15.36
N LYS A 178 -36.47 -7.89 -15.19
CA LYS A 178 -35.62 -8.55 -16.19
C LYS A 178 -35.33 -9.99 -15.78
N ASN A 179 -35.78 -10.96 -16.57
CA ASN A 179 -35.47 -12.36 -16.32
C ASN A 179 -34.02 -12.64 -16.72
N VAL A 180 -33.17 -12.92 -15.74
CA VAL A 180 -31.72 -13.17 -15.94
C VAL A 180 -31.35 -14.64 -15.75
N GLN A 181 -32.33 -15.54 -15.62
CA GLN A 181 -32.10 -16.95 -15.26
C GLN A 181 -31.08 -17.66 -16.17
N ASN A 182 -31.11 -17.37 -17.48
CA ASN A 182 -30.20 -17.96 -18.47
C ASN A 182 -28.74 -17.49 -18.32
N HIS A 183 -28.52 -16.37 -17.63
CA HIS A 183 -27.24 -15.67 -17.55
C HIS A 183 -26.72 -15.56 -16.11
N SER A 184 -27.51 -16.00 -15.14
CA SER A 184 -27.17 -15.97 -13.73
C SER A 184 -26.29 -17.16 -13.31
N SER A 185 -25.48 -16.97 -12.26
CA SER A 185 -24.78 -18.07 -11.57
C SER A 185 -25.74 -18.98 -10.76
N LEU A 186 -27.02 -18.63 -10.67
CA LEU A 186 -28.08 -19.31 -9.91
C LEU A 186 -29.23 -19.77 -10.82
N GLN A 187 -28.90 -20.52 -11.88
CA GLN A 187 -29.83 -20.93 -12.94
C GLN A 187 -31.11 -21.63 -12.45
N ASP A 188 -31.07 -22.26 -11.27
CA ASP A 188 -32.21 -22.99 -10.68
C ASP A 188 -33.20 -22.09 -9.89
N LYS A 189 -32.96 -20.78 -9.77
CA LYS A 189 -33.71 -19.90 -8.85
C LYS A 189 -34.69 -18.91 -9.49
N ASN A 190 -34.98 -19.00 -10.79
CA ASN A 190 -35.87 -18.05 -11.51
C ASN A 190 -35.57 -16.58 -11.13
N GLU A 191 -34.33 -16.15 -11.33
CA GLU A 191 -33.85 -14.85 -10.87
C GLU A 191 -34.33 -13.71 -11.77
N ILE A 192 -34.91 -12.69 -11.14
CA ILE A 192 -35.47 -11.52 -11.80
C ILE A 192 -34.81 -10.29 -11.20
N VAL A 193 -34.20 -9.45 -12.04
CA VAL A 193 -33.58 -8.20 -11.63
C VAL A 193 -34.62 -7.08 -11.73
N LEU A 194 -34.84 -6.38 -10.62
CA LEU A 194 -35.55 -5.10 -10.59
C LEU A 194 -34.57 -3.98 -10.97
N MET A 195 -35.00 -3.09 -11.86
CA MET A 195 -34.18 -1.98 -12.35
C MET A 195 -33.99 -0.91 -11.28
N PRO A 196 -32.89 -0.15 -11.30
CA PRO A 196 -32.71 1.00 -10.42
C PRO A 196 -33.68 2.11 -10.81
N ASN A 197 -33.90 3.03 -9.88
CA ASN A 197 -34.87 4.12 -10.01
C ASN A 197 -36.29 3.64 -10.38
N THR A 198 -36.74 2.52 -9.80
CA THR A 198 -38.11 2.04 -10.01
C THR A 198 -39.08 2.80 -9.11
N TYR A 199 -40.13 3.39 -9.69
CA TYR A 199 -41.18 4.10 -8.96
C TYR A 199 -42.22 3.11 -8.43
N LEU A 200 -42.38 3.04 -7.11
CA LEU A 200 -43.23 2.05 -6.44
C LEU A 200 -44.28 2.74 -5.56
N ARG A 201 -45.55 2.34 -5.70
CA ARG A 201 -46.61 2.67 -4.75
C ARG A 201 -46.63 1.67 -3.61
N VAL A 202 -46.76 2.16 -2.38
CA VAL A 202 -46.94 1.32 -1.18
C VAL A 202 -48.40 0.88 -1.10
N LEU A 203 -48.64 -0.43 -1.21
CA LEU A 203 -49.99 -1.01 -1.16
C LEU A 203 -50.45 -1.27 0.28
N GLY A 204 -49.51 -1.54 1.19
CA GLY A 204 -49.80 -1.81 2.59
C GLY A 204 -48.76 -2.69 3.26
N LYS A 205 -48.92 -2.88 4.57
CA LYS A 205 -47.98 -3.64 5.42
C LYS A 205 -48.72 -4.73 6.19
N ARG A 206 -48.11 -5.91 6.33
CA ARG A 206 -48.69 -7.08 7.03
C ARG A 206 -47.66 -7.68 8.00
N ASN A 207 -48.02 -7.80 9.27
CA ASN A 207 -47.23 -8.55 10.25
C ASN A 207 -47.61 -10.02 10.13
N LEU A 208 -46.65 -10.86 9.73
CA LEU A 208 -46.87 -12.28 9.50
C LEU A 208 -46.54 -13.14 10.73
N GLY A 209 -46.25 -12.51 11.88
CA GLY A 209 -45.84 -13.17 13.12
C GLY A 209 -44.38 -13.64 13.09
N SER A 210 -43.88 -14.12 14.24
CA SER A 210 -42.51 -14.64 14.39
C SER A 210 -41.41 -13.68 13.89
N GLU A 211 -41.60 -12.39 14.20
CA GLU A 211 -40.71 -11.28 13.80
C GLU A 211 -40.55 -11.12 12.28
N LEU A 212 -41.51 -11.61 11.48
CA LEU A 212 -41.54 -11.47 10.03
C LEU A 212 -42.62 -10.47 9.60
N TYR A 213 -42.19 -9.47 8.85
CA TYR A 213 -43.04 -8.45 8.27
C TYR A 213 -43.08 -8.55 6.75
N MET A 214 -44.14 -8.02 6.15
CA MET A 214 -44.30 -7.95 4.71
C MET A 214 -44.80 -6.58 4.27
N ILE A 215 -44.16 -5.99 3.26
CA ILE A 215 -44.54 -4.71 2.65
C ILE A 215 -44.92 -4.98 1.20
N GLY A 216 -46.15 -4.63 0.82
CA GLY A 216 -46.65 -4.76 -0.55
C GLY A 216 -46.34 -3.50 -1.35
N LEU A 217 -45.76 -3.66 -2.53
CA LEU A 217 -45.35 -2.58 -3.43
C LEU A 217 -45.87 -2.86 -4.85
N GLN A 218 -46.25 -1.82 -5.58
CA GLN A 218 -46.67 -1.89 -6.98
C GLN A 218 -45.80 -0.95 -7.81
N GLU A 219 -45.12 -1.47 -8.83
CA GLU A 219 -44.48 -0.61 -9.83
C GLU A 219 -45.56 0.12 -10.63
N GLU A 220 -45.43 1.44 -10.72
CA GLU A 220 -46.30 2.32 -11.50
C GLU A 220 -45.47 3.07 -12.54
N GLN A 221 -46.13 3.55 -13.59
CA GLN A 221 -45.47 4.47 -14.52
C GLN A 221 -45.23 5.81 -13.82
N ILE A 222 -44.11 6.45 -14.13
CA ILE A 222 -43.76 7.75 -13.57
C ILE A 222 -44.77 8.78 -14.12
N PRO A 223 -45.49 9.54 -13.27
CA PRO A 223 -46.41 10.57 -13.72
C PRO A 223 -45.72 11.67 -14.55
N ASP A 224 -46.35 12.13 -15.64
CA ASP A 224 -45.83 13.16 -16.55
C ASP A 224 -45.44 14.46 -15.83
N GLU A 225 -46.14 14.81 -14.74
CA GLU A 225 -45.90 15.98 -13.90
C GLU A 225 -44.54 15.93 -13.18
N ILE A 226 -44.08 14.73 -12.82
CA ILE A 226 -42.76 14.51 -12.21
C ILE A 226 -41.67 14.62 -13.29
N ILE A 227 -41.94 14.12 -14.50
CA ILE A 227 -41.01 14.18 -15.64
C ILE A 227 -40.78 15.64 -16.08
N ALA A 228 -41.85 16.44 -16.19
CA ALA A 228 -41.78 17.84 -16.63
C ALA A 228 -40.96 18.75 -15.69
N SER A 229 -40.84 18.41 -14.40
CA SER A 229 -40.01 19.16 -13.43
C SER A 229 -38.50 18.94 -13.61
N SER A 230 -38.09 17.95 -14.40
CA SER A 230 -36.68 17.60 -14.66
C SER A 230 -36.11 18.22 -15.95
N GLU A 231 -36.96 18.73 -16.86
CA GLU A 231 -36.56 19.26 -18.17
C GLU A 231 -36.26 20.78 -18.18
N SER A 232 -36.35 21.47 -17.03
CA SER A 232 -36.12 22.93 -16.96
C SER A 232 -34.65 23.34 -16.77
N LEU A 233 -33.74 22.80 -17.59
CA LEU A 233 -32.38 23.33 -17.73
C LEU A 233 -32.21 23.95 -19.12
N PRO A 234 -31.73 25.19 -19.25
CA PRO A 234 -31.62 25.86 -20.54
C PRO A 234 -30.53 25.22 -21.42
N PRO A 235 -30.68 25.24 -22.75
CA PRO A 235 -29.74 24.59 -23.65
C PRO A 235 -28.38 25.30 -23.67
N SER A 236 -27.35 24.47 -23.86
CA SER A 236 -25.94 24.84 -23.89
C SER A 236 -25.63 26.01 -24.84
N SER A 237 -24.89 27.00 -24.33
CA SER A 237 -24.21 27.99 -25.17
C SER A 237 -22.72 28.03 -24.86
N THR A 238 -21.97 27.45 -25.78
CA THR A 238 -20.56 27.72 -26.03
C THR A 238 -20.32 29.23 -26.24
N LYS A 239 -19.47 29.85 -25.41
CA LYS A 239 -18.50 30.91 -25.82
C LYS A 239 -17.66 31.43 -24.64
N LYS A 240 -16.37 31.61 -24.94
CA LYS A 240 -15.35 32.42 -24.26
C LYS A 240 -15.93 33.59 -23.44
N ILE A 241 -15.31 33.90 -22.29
CA ILE A 241 -14.66 35.19 -22.00
C ILE A 241 -13.97 35.09 -20.63
N TYR A 242 -12.65 35.30 -20.63
CA TYR A 242 -11.86 35.74 -19.49
C TYR A 242 -12.40 37.09 -18.99
N SER A 243 -12.59 37.26 -17.68
CA SER A 243 -12.07 38.39 -16.89
C SER A 243 -12.89 38.64 -15.61
N ASN A 244 -12.14 39.10 -14.60
CA ASN A 244 -12.50 39.92 -13.46
C ASN A 244 -12.49 39.25 -12.08
N GLU A 245 -11.50 39.70 -11.30
CA GLU A 245 -11.41 39.68 -9.85
C GLU A 245 -12.70 40.16 -9.17
N PRO A 246 -12.85 39.86 -7.86
CA PRO A 246 -13.27 40.96 -6.98
C PRO A 246 -12.53 41.03 -5.64
N HIS A 247 -11.92 42.20 -5.45
CA HIS A 247 -11.89 43.05 -4.26
C HIS A 247 -12.40 42.52 -2.90
N LEU A 248 -11.48 42.61 -1.94
CA LEU A 248 -11.67 42.81 -0.50
C LEU A 248 -12.77 43.81 -0.14
N LYS A 249 -13.58 43.47 0.87
CA LYS A 249 -14.07 44.42 1.88
C LYS A 249 -14.14 43.79 3.27
N ASP A 250 -13.40 44.41 4.18
CA ASP A 250 -13.51 44.33 5.63
C ASP A 250 -14.96 44.47 6.13
N THR A 251 -15.30 43.72 7.17
CA THR A 251 -15.97 44.29 8.35
C THR A 251 -15.61 43.49 9.60
N ASN A 252 -14.93 44.16 10.52
CA ASN A 252 -14.73 43.75 11.91
C ASN A 252 -16.06 43.63 12.65
N GLN A 253 -16.22 42.61 13.49
CA GLN A 253 -16.73 42.81 14.86
C GLN A 253 -16.30 41.66 15.79
N SER A 254 -15.43 42.04 16.72
CA SER A 254 -15.01 41.33 17.92
C SER A 254 -16.13 41.22 18.94
N ASN A 255 -16.24 40.07 19.63
CA ASN A 255 -16.24 39.94 21.10
C ASN A 255 -16.72 38.56 21.54
N GLY A 256 -15.94 37.87 22.37
CA GLY A 256 -16.43 36.68 23.08
C GLY A 256 -15.39 35.60 23.45
N GLN A 257 -14.18 35.97 23.87
CA GLN A 257 -13.32 35.05 24.62
C GLN A 257 -13.68 35.13 26.10
N GLN A 258 -14.04 33.99 26.72
CA GLN A 258 -13.62 33.48 28.05
C GLN A 258 -14.72 32.67 28.78
N SER A 259 -14.50 31.35 28.92
CA SER A 259 -14.60 30.58 30.19
C SER A 259 -14.20 29.12 29.92
N PHE A 260 -12.96 28.71 30.23
CA PHE A 260 -12.57 27.90 31.40
C PHE A 260 -13.23 26.50 31.53
N ILE A 261 -12.51 25.50 31.02
CA ILE A 261 -12.00 24.27 31.68
C ILE A 261 -12.72 23.82 32.98
N GLN A 262 -13.32 22.61 32.92
CA GLN A 262 -13.46 21.55 33.95
C GLN A 262 -14.57 20.60 33.43
N THR A 263 -14.46 19.29 33.28
CA THR A 263 -13.73 18.22 33.99
C THR A 263 -13.65 16.99 33.07
N CYS A 264 -12.47 16.43 32.84
CA CYS A 264 -12.36 15.01 32.48
C CYS A 264 -11.38 14.35 33.44
N GLY A 265 -11.92 13.52 34.33
CA GLY A 265 -11.14 12.77 35.30
C GLY A 265 -10.56 11.52 34.64
N MET A 266 -9.24 11.53 34.40
CA MET A 266 -8.44 10.31 34.37
C MET A 266 -7.22 10.54 35.26
N ARG A 267 -7.28 9.97 36.47
CA ARG A 267 -6.16 9.85 37.40
C ARG A 267 -5.42 8.56 37.03
N ASP A 268 -4.32 8.68 36.30
CA ASP A 268 -2.99 8.53 36.90
C ASP A 268 -1.91 8.87 35.85
N LEU A 269 -1.34 10.06 36.01
CA LEU A 269 -0.40 10.75 35.12
C LEU A 269 1.03 10.74 35.70
N SER A 270 1.36 9.78 36.56
CA SER A 270 2.52 9.90 37.46
C SER A 270 3.85 9.30 36.95
N LYS A 271 4.05 9.15 35.63
CA LYS A 271 5.38 8.96 35.04
C LYS A 271 5.55 9.87 33.81
N ALA A 272 5.64 11.17 34.07
CA ALA A 272 5.65 12.23 33.07
C ALA A 272 6.86 12.20 32.10
N HIS A 273 6.58 12.25 30.78
CA HIS A 273 7.02 13.27 29.81
C HIS A 273 8.51 13.45 29.40
N PRO A 274 8.79 13.57 28.08
CA PRO A 274 9.35 14.81 27.50
C PRO A 274 8.46 15.41 26.40
N LYS A 275 8.49 16.74 26.30
CA LYS A 275 7.59 17.66 25.57
C LYS A 275 7.80 17.70 24.05
N CYS A 276 8.12 16.59 23.39
CA CYS A 276 8.44 16.58 21.95
C CYS A 276 7.84 15.39 21.21
N GLN A 277 6.55 15.08 21.43
CA GLN A 277 5.79 14.30 20.45
C GLN A 277 5.00 15.30 19.61
N PHE A 278 5.25 15.25 18.31
CA PHE A 278 5.02 16.32 17.36
C PHE A 278 3.59 16.88 17.41
N GLN A 279 3.44 18.18 17.68
CA GLN A 279 2.14 18.84 17.57
C GLN A 279 1.54 18.64 16.18
N ALA A 280 2.34 18.57 15.11
CA ALA A 280 1.78 18.37 13.76
C ALA A 280 1.20 16.97 13.48
N GLU A 281 1.63 15.92 14.20
CA GLU A 281 0.95 14.61 14.13
C GLU A 281 -0.40 14.67 14.86
N GLN A 282 -0.43 15.26 16.05
CA GLN A 282 -1.68 15.53 16.78
C GLN A 282 -2.63 16.42 15.96
N TYR A 283 -2.11 17.49 15.33
CA TYR A 283 -2.87 18.37 14.44
C TYR A 283 -3.36 17.63 13.20
N TRP A 284 -2.56 16.76 12.57
CA TRP A 284 -3.02 15.94 11.44
C TRP A 284 -4.19 15.03 11.83
N PHE A 285 -4.09 14.38 13.00
CA PHE A 285 -5.18 13.57 13.56
C PHE A 285 -6.44 14.41 13.87
N GLU A 286 -6.29 15.59 14.47
CA GLU A 286 -7.40 16.53 14.73
C GLU A 286 -8.06 17.04 13.44
N CYS A 287 -7.29 17.21 12.36
CA CYS A 287 -7.83 17.58 11.03
C CYS A 287 -8.66 16.45 10.39
N GLN A 288 -8.33 15.19 10.68
CA GLN A 288 -9.07 14.03 10.16
C GLN A 288 -10.26 13.62 11.05
N TYR A 289 -10.30 14.04 12.32
CA TYR A 289 -11.31 13.61 13.30
C TYR A 289 -11.81 14.80 14.16
N HIS A 290 -12.88 15.46 13.72
CA HIS A 290 -13.72 16.29 14.59
C HIS A 290 -14.93 15.47 15.06
N ALA A 291 -14.99 15.19 16.37
CA ALA A 291 -15.96 14.27 16.97
C ALA A 291 -17.42 14.76 17.00
N ASP A 292 -17.69 16.05 16.76
CA ASP A 292 -18.99 16.64 17.06
C ASP A 292 -19.86 17.05 15.85
N ASP A 293 -19.38 17.01 14.60
CA ASP A 293 -20.15 17.63 13.49
C ASP A 293 -20.22 16.89 12.14
N ASN A 294 -19.69 15.67 11.97
CA ASN A 294 -19.85 14.87 10.73
C ASN A 294 -19.62 15.65 9.40
N GLN A 295 -18.81 16.71 9.44
CA GLN A 295 -18.34 17.45 8.29
C GLN A 295 -16.87 17.11 8.09
N LEU A 296 -16.43 16.86 6.85
CA LEU A 296 -15.03 16.94 6.47
C LEU A 296 -14.58 18.40 6.68
N ILE A 297 -13.85 18.67 7.76
CA ILE A 297 -13.56 20.06 8.18
C ILE A 297 -12.24 20.57 7.57
N LYS A 298 -12.42 21.63 6.76
CA LYS A 298 -11.54 22.77 6.41
C LYS A 298 -10.34 22.53 5.47
N LYS A 299 -10.21 23.48 4.54
CA LYS A 299 -9.04 23.66 3.67
C LYS A 299 -7.76 23.73 4.53
N PRO A 300 -6.66 23.04 4.15
CA PRO A 300 -5.40 23.03 4.90
C PRO A 300 -4.91 24.42 5.32
N ASP A 301 -5.14 25.43 4.48
CA ASP A 301 -4.72 26.82 4.69
C ASP A 301 -5.17 27.45 6.03
N GLU A 302 -6.32 27.04 6.59
CA GLU A 302 -6.83 27.56 7.87
C GLU A 302 -6.22 26.86 9.09
N LEU A 303 -5.70 25.65 8.93
CA LEU A 303 -5.24 24.75 10.00
C LEU A 303 -3.71 24.74 10.19
N GLU A 304 -2.96 25.28 9.23
CA GLU A 304 -1.49 25.33 9.21
C GLU A 304 -0.86 26.40 10.13
N ARG A 305 -1.62 27.13 10.97
CA ARG A 305 -1.10 28.27 11.76
C ARG A 305 -0.37 27.88 13.05
N ASN A 306 -0.46 26.62 13.49
CA ASN A 306 0.03 26.18 14.80
C ASN A 306 1.14 25.11 14.77
N ILE A 307 1.67 24.79 13.58
CA ILE A 307 2.80 23.86 13.45
C ILE A 307 4.09 24.54 13.95
N GLN A 308 4.78 23.93 14.91
CA GLN A 308 6.01 24.48 15.47
C GLN A 308 7.25 23.92 14.79
N ASP A 309 8.10 24.83 14.30
CA ASP A 309 9.42 24.49 13.78
C ASP A 309 10.35 23.96 14.89
N PRO A 310 11.31 23.07 14.55
CA PRO A 310 12.36 22.69 15.48
C PRO A 310 13.30 23.88 15.74
N PRO A 311 14.14 23.82 16.80
CA PRO A 311 15.17 24.82 17.04
C PRO A 311 16.08 25.02 15.80
N PRO A 312 16.49 26.26 15.47
CA PRO A 312 17.11 26.62 14.18
C PRO A 312 18.56 26.16 14.00
N LYS A 313 19.05 25.19 14.78
CA LYS A 313 20.45 24.75 14.76
C LYS A 313 20.63 23.54 13.82
N PHE A 314 20.70 23.78 12.52
CA PHE A 314 21.04 22.77 11.51
C PHE A 314 21.60 23.44 10.24
N ASN A 315 22.29 22.66 9.39
CA ASN A 315 22.86 23.17 8.14
C ASN A 315 21.74 23.59 7.16
N SER A 316 21.73 24.86 6.76
CA SER A 316 20.68 25.41 5.89
C SER A 316 20.65 24.80 4.50
N ASP A 317 21.81 24.42 3.94
CA ASP A 317 21.90 23.88 2.59
C ASP A 317 21.41 22.43 2.55
N VAL A 318 21.83 21.62 3.53
CA VAL A 318 21.31 20.25 3.68
C VAL A 318 19.81 20.27 3.92
N MET A 319 19.29 21.20 4.74
CA MET A 319 17.85 21.35 4.95
C MET A 319 17.10 21.65 3.64
N LYS A 320 17.60 22.57 2.80
CA LYS A 320 16.99 22.87 1.49
C LYS A 320 16.93 21.64 0.59
N ARG A 321 17.94 20.76 0.66
CA ARG A 321 17.97 19.50 -0.10
C ARG A 321 17.01 18.45 0.49
N ILE A 322 16.95 18.30 1.81
CA ILE A 322 15.97 17.44 2.50
C ILE A 322 14.54 17.87 2.14
N GLN A 323 14.24 19.15 2.28
CA GLN A 323 12.94 19.72 1.91
C GLN A 323 12.66 19.56 0.41
N GLY A 324 13.68 19.76 -0.43
CA GLY A 324 13.59 19.52 -1.86
C GLY A 324 13.22 18.09 -2.21
N SER A 325 13.81 17.11 -1.51
CA SER A 325 13.54 15.67 -1.73
C SER A 325 12.12 15.28 -1.35
N ILE A 326 11.63 15.69 -0.16
CA ILE A 326 10.26 15.37 0.30
C ILE A 326 9.20 16.06 -0.58
N ILE A 327 9.37 17.35 -0.86
CA ILE A 327 8.42 18.10 -1.70
C ILE A 327 8.51 17.66 -3.17
N GLY A 328 9.72 17.37 -3.67
CA GLY A 328 9.95 16.88 -5.02
C GLY A 328 9.28 15.54 -5.27
N MET A 329 9.39 14.61 -4.32
CA MET A 329 8.66 13.33 -4.35
C MET A 329 7.15 13.55 -4.42
N SER A 330 6.58 14.37 -3.53
CA SER A 330 5.13 14.67 -3.53
C SER A 330 4.66 15.37 -4.81
N LEU A 331 5.49 16.22 -5.40
CA LEU A 331 5.22 16.83 -6.70
C LEU A 331 5.24 15.81 -7.83
N GLY A 332 6.21 14.90 -7.84
CA GLY A 332 6.31 13.84 -8.84
C GLY A 332 5.12 12.91 -8.80
N ASP A 333 4.78 12.43 -7.61
CA ASP A 333 3.59 11.64 -7.30
C ASP A 333 2.32 12.34 -7.82
N ALA A 334 2.02 13.55 -7.34
CA ALA A 334 0.81 14.28 -7.73
C ALA A 334 0.74 14.61 -9.24
N LEU A 335 1.89 14.78 -9.90
CA LEU A 335 1.97 15.00 -11.34
C LEU A 335 1.65 13.72 -12.13
N GLY A 336 2.20 12.58 -11.70
CA GLY A 336 1.99 11.30 -12.37
C GLY A 336 0.62 10.68 -12.08
N ALA A 337 0.03 10.93 -10.92
CA ALA A 337 -1.29 10.39 -10.53
C ALA A 337 -2.41 10.80 -11.49
N HIS A 338 -2.25 11.95 -12.17
CA HIS A 338 -3.19 12.43 -13.19
C HIS A 338 -3.37 11.44 -14.36
N VAL A 339 -2.32 10.70 -14.71
CA VAL A 339 -2.28 9.81 -15.88
C VAL A 339 -1.91 8.37 -15.55
N GLU A 340 -1.92 8.04 -14.27
CA GLU A 340 -1.66 6.70 -13.79
C GLU A 340 -2.60 5.67 -14.46
N PHE A 341 -2.04 4.52 -14.83
CA PHE A 341 -2.68 3.45 -15.61
C PHE A 341 -3.15 3.82 -17.03
N ARG A 342 -2.89 5.04 -17.52
CA ARG A 342 -3.16 5.38 -18.92
C ARG A 342 -2.15 4.67 -19.83
N PRO A 343 -2.60 4.07 -20.95
CA PRO A 343 -1.69 3.40 -21.87
C PRO A 343 -0.72 4.42 -22.48
N ARG A 344 0.52 4.01 -22.77
CA ARG A 344 1.52 4.87 -23.40
C ARG A 344 1.02 5.65 -24.62
N LYS A 345 0.18 5.03 -25.45
CA LYS A 345 -0.43 5.67 -26.62
C LYS A 345 -1.23 6.93 -26.25
N PHE A 346 -1.96 6.89 -25.14
CA PHE A 346 -2.71 8.04 -24.63
C PHE A 346 -1.77 9.22 -24.34
N LEU A 347 -0.63 8.96 -23.67
CA LEU A 347 0.35 9.99 -23.33
C LEU A 347 1.09 10.58 -24.55
N LEU A 348 1.19 9.83 -25.65
CA LEU A 348 1.74 10.35 -26.90
C LEU A 348 0.76 11.33 -27.58
N GLU A 349 -0.54 11.11 -27.43
CA GLU A 349 -1.60 11.96 -27.99
C GLU A 349 -1.94 13.13 -27.04
N HIS A 350 -1.81 12.91 -25.74
CA HIS A 350 -2.14 13.82 -24.65
C HIS A 350 -0.99 13.87 -23.62
N PRO A 351 0.16 14.46 -23.98
CA PRO A 351 1.27 14.57 -23.07
C PRO A 351 0.91 15.45 -21.87
N VAL A 352 1.40 15.08 -20.70
CA VAL A 352 1.29 15.92 -19.50
C VAL A 352 2.25 17.10 -19.65
N GLU A 353 1.73 18.32 -19.53
CA GLU A 353 2.52 19.56 -19.65
C GLU A 353 2.58 20.35 -18.33
N ASP A 354 1.62 20.15 -17.43
CA ASP A 354 1.54 20.84 -16.15
C ASP A 354 0.88 19.95 -15.08
N LEU A 355 0.90 20.41 -13.83
CA LEU A 355 0.17 19.76 -12.74
C LEU A 355 -1.33 20.01 -12.91
N GLU A 356 -2.16 18.99 -13.13
CA GLU A 356 -3.58 19.20 -13.46
C GLU A 356 -4.57 18.65 -12.41
N GLY A 357 -4.20 17.60 -11.65
CA GLY A 357 -5.14 16.85 -10.81
C GLY A 357 -6.09 15.98 -11.65
N GLY A 358 -6.97 15.20 -11.05
CA GLY A 358 -7.90 14.28 -11.72
C GLY A 358 -7.36 12.85 -11.75
N GLY A 359 -7.26 12.26 -12.94
CA GLY A 359 -6.75 10.90 -13.11
C GLY A 359 -7.68 9.80 -12.61
N THR A 360 -7.12 8.60 -12.40
CA THR A 360 -7.86 7.38 -12.00
C THR A 360 -8.67 7.58 -10.73
N TRP A 361 -8.17 8.41 -9.82
CA TRP A 361 -8.75 8.65 -8.51
C TRP A 361 -9.55 9.95 -8.39
N GLY A 362 -9.59 10.77 -9.44
CA GLY A 362 -10.30 12.06 -9.42
C GLY A 362 -9.72 13.06 -8.41
N LEU A 363 -8.40 13.06 -8.24
CA LEU A 363 -7.69 13.86 -7.25
C LEU A 363 -7.83 15.37 -7.50
N GLU A 364 -7.79 16.17 -6.44
CA GLU A 364 -7.56 17.60 -6.61
C GLU A 364 -6.12 17.87 -7.05
N LYS A 365 -5.90 19.02 -7.68
CA LYS A 365 -4.58 19.44 -8.13
C LYS A 365 -3.59 19.52 -6.95
N GLY A 366 -2.56 18.68 -6.97
CA GLY A 366 -1.51 18.60 -5.95
C GLY A 366 -1.77 17.63 -4.80
N GLN A 367 -2.87 16.87 -4.83
CA GLN A 367 -3.05 15.68 -4.00
C GLN A 367 -2.18 14.53 -4.53
N PHE A 368 -1.66 13.72 -3.61
CA PHE A 368 -0.69 12.65 -3.83
C PHE A 368 -1.27 11.27 -3.46
N THR A 369 -0.66 10.17 -3.90
CA THR A 369 -1.11 8.77 -3.76
C THR A 369 -0.44 8.05 -2.57
N ASP A 370 -0.26 6.73 -2.65
CA ASP A 370 0.36 5.94 -1.60
C ASP A 370 1.86 6.17 -1.48
N ASP A 371 2.56 6.56 -2.55
CA ASP A 371 3.99 6.90 -2.54
C ASP A 371 4.31 7.92 -1.44
N THR A 372 3.67 9.08 -1.50
CA THR A 372 3.86 10.15 -0.52
C THR A 372 3.25 9.78 0.83
N SER A 373 2.07 9.15 0.86
CA SER A 373 1.42 8.75 2.13
C SER A 373 2.34 7.83 2.97
N MET A 374 2.94 6.82 2.34
CA MET A 374 3.86 5.91 2.99
C MET A 374 5.19 6.58 3.35
N ALA A 375 5.70 7.47 2.52
CA ALA A 375 6.90 8.24 2.85
C ALA A 375 6.69 9.15 4.07
N LEU A 376 5.53 9.81 4.17
CA LEU A 376 5.17 10.63 5.34
C LEU A 376 5.05 9.76 6.60
N CYS A 377 4.45 8.58 6.50
CA CYS A 377 4.42 7.60 7.60
C CYS A 377 5.85 7.24 8.07
N LEU A 378 6.75 6.95 7.14
CA LEU A 378 8.14 6.61 7.43
C LEU A 378 8.92 7.76 8.06
N ALA A 379 8.77 8.97 7.51
CA ALA A 379 9.37 10.19 8.06
C ALA A 379 8.94 10.47 9.49
N ILE A 380 7.64 10.35 9.79
CA ILE A 380 7.14 10.55 11.14
C ILE A 380 7.66 9.46 12.08
N SER A 381 7.80 8.21 11.61
CA SER A 381 8.42 7.14 12.41
C SER A 381 9.82 7.52 12.86
N LEU A 382 10.67 7.93 11.92
CA LEU A 382 12.05 8.33 12.20
C LEU A 382 12.13 9.47 13.20
N VAL A 383 11.33 10.52 13.00
CA VAL A 383 11.33 11.71 13.86
C VAL A 383 10.82 11.38 15.27
N ASN A 384 9.71 10.67 15.40
CA ASN A 384 9.10 10.37 16.70
C ASN A 384 9.88 9.34 17.51
N ARG A 385 10.51 8.39 16.83
CA ARG A 385 11.33 7.36 17.48
C ARG A 385 12.74 7.86 17.74
N HIS A 386 13.13 9.00 17.17
CA HIS A 386 14.49 9.53 17.16
C HIS A 386 15.52 8.52 16.62
N ASP A 387 15.04 7.51 15.89
CA ASP A 387 15.80 6.33 15.47
C ASP A 387 14.98 5.52 14.46
N PHE A 388 15.57 4.48 13.88
CA PHE A 388 14.88 3.59 12.96
C PHE A 388 14.26 2.38 13.67
N VAL A 389 12.93 2.37 13.75
CA VAL A 389 12.17 1.27 14.38
C VAL A 389 11.20 0.66 13.34
N LEU A 390 11.62 -0.45 12.73
CA LEU A 390 10.84 -1.16 11.69
C LEU A 390 9.41 -1.51 12.13
N TYR A 391 9.21 -1.81 13.41
CA TYR A 391 7.89 -2.09 13.96
C TYR A 391 6.97 -0.86 13.88
N ASP A 392 7.46 0.31 14.28
CA ASP A 392 6.73 1.57 14.26
C ASP A 392 6.42 2.01 12.81
N GLN A 393 7.33 1.74 11.88
CA GLN A 393 7.08 1.90 10.44
C GLN A 393 5.85 1.11 9.98
N LEU A 394 5.74 -0.18 10.33
CA LEU A 394 4.58 -1.01 9.99
C LEU A 394 3.29 -0.57 10.70
N VAL A 395 3.39 -0.12 11.96
CA VAL A 395 2.26 0.45 12.69
C VAL A 395 1.69 1.65 11.94
N ARG A 396 2.54 2.57 11.46
CA ARG A 396 2.09 3.75 10.72
C ARG A 396 1.48 3.40 9.37
N TYR A 397 2.07 2.43 8.66
CA TYR A 397 1.47 1.91 7.42
C TYR A 397 0.11 1.27 7.68
N LYS A 398 -0.04 0.55 8.79
CA LYS A 398 -1.34 0.02 9.22
C LYS A 398 -2.33 1.15 9.52
N TRP A 399 -1.93 2.21 10.21
CA TRP A 399 -2.81 3.36 10.45
C TRP A 399 -3.24 4.06 9.17
N TRP A 400 -2.32 4.21 8.21
CA TRP A 400 -2.67 4.71 6.88
C TRP A 400 -3.71 3.79 6.23
N TYR A 401 -3.40 2.50 6.12
CA TYR A 401 -4.28 1.50 5.51
C TYR A 401 -5.69 1.46 6.12
N LYS A 402 -5.80 1.54 7.45
CA LYS A 402 -7.08 1.42 8.17
C LYS A 402 -7.86 2.72 8.25
N ASN A 403 -7.16 3.83 8.44
CA ASN A 403 -7.77 5.08 8.90
C ASN A 403 -7.50 6.27 7.98
N GLY A 404 -6.75 6.09 6.88
CA GLY A 404 -6.35 7.20 6.02
C GLY A 404 -5.31 8.12 6.65
N TYR A 405 -4.61 7.68 7.69
CA TYR A 405 -3.52 8.43 8.31
C TYR A 405 -2.47 8.84 7.26
N MET A 406 -2.07 10.11 7.21
CA MET A 406 -1.18 10.69 6.19
C MET A 406 -1.66 10.61 4.73
N SER A 407 -2.96 10.38 4.50
CA SER A 407 -3.57 10.44 3.16
C SER A 407 -3.94 11.87 2.74
N SER A 408 -3.76 12.16 1.45
CA SER A 408 -4.20 13.42 0.83
C SER A 408 -5.73 13.54 0.67
N THR A 409 -6.46 12.42 0.76
CA THR A 409 -7.93 12.36 0.59
C THR A 409 -8.68 12.00 1.88
N GLY A 410 -7.96 11.79 2.99
CA GLY A 410 -8.54 11.36 4.27
C GLY A 410 -8.87 9.86 4.36
N SER A 411 -8.63 9.07 3.31
CA SER A 411 -8.79 7.61 3.32
C SER A 411 -7.62 6.91 2.61
N CYS A 412 -7.37 5.63 2.89
CA CYS A 412 -6.39 4.85 2.12
C CYS A 412 -6.95 4.52 0.74
N PHE A 413 -6.20 4.86 -0.30
CA PHE A 413 -6.42 4.46 -1.67
C PHE A 413 -5.06 4.10 -2.30
N ASP A 414 -5.10 3.53 -3.50
CA ASP A 414 -3.93 3.14 -4.30
C ASP A 414 -2.97 2.09 -3.72
N ILE A 415 -3.23 1.58 -2.52
CA ILE A 415 -2.32 0.64 -1.87
C ILE A 415 -1.97 -0.57 -2.73
N GLY A 416 -0.67 -0.70 -3.03
CA GLY A 416 -0.12 -1.85 -3.73
C GLY A 416 -0.40 -3.19 -3.03
N ALA A 417 -0.61 -4.26 -3.82
CA ALA A 417 -1.00 -5.58 -3.31
C ALA A 417 0.02 -6.17 -2.31
N ALA A 418 1.32 -6.04 -2.60
CA ALA A 418 2.40 -6.49 -1.73
C ALA A 418 2.37 -5.79 -0.36
N THR A 419 2.29 -4.45 -0.36
CA THR A 419 2.15 -3.64 0.86
C THR A 419 0.94 -4.06 1.68
N LYS A 420 -0.23 -4.20 1.05
CA LYS A 420 -1.46 -4.64 1.72
C LYS A 420 -1.30 -6.02 2.37
N GLN A 421 -0.70 -6.97 1.66
CA GLN A 421 -0.44 -8.32 2.18
C GLN A 421 0.47 -8.29 3.41
N SER A 422 1.57 -7.53 3.35
CA SER A 422 2.50 -7.42 4.49
C SER A 422 1.86 -6.75 5.71
N ILE A 423 1.00 -5.73 5.52
CA ILE A 423 0.25 -5.12 6.64
C ILE A 423 -0.75 -6.13 7.25
N CYS A 424 -1.44 -6.91 6.42
CA CYS A 424 -2.36 -7.94 6.92
C CYS A 424 -1.62 -9.03 7.70
N GLU A 425 -0.46 -9.45 7.22
CA GLU A 425 0.41 -10.40 7.91
C GLU A 425 0.96 -9.81 9.22
N PHE A 426 1.37 -8.54 9.22
CA PHE A 426 1.78 -7.82 10.42
C PHE A 426 0.66 -7.81 11.49
N GLU A 427 -0.57 -7.47 11.12
CA GLU A 427 -1.73 -7.51 12.02
C GLU A 427 -1.97 -8.91 12.59
N ARG A 428 -1.86 -9.95 11.74
CA ARG A 428 -1.99 -11.35 12.16
C ARG A 428 -0.93 -11.70 13.21
N ARG A 429 0.33 -11.29 12.98
CA ARG A 429 1.44 -11.48 13.93
C ARG A 429 1.24 -10.68 15.22
N GLN A 430 0.75 -9.45 15.17
CA GLN A 430 0.39 -8.65 16.34
C GLN A 430 -0.64 -9.36 17.23
N LYS A 431 -1.69 -9.95 16.66
CA LYS A 431 -2.71 -10.72 17.41
C LYS A 431 -2.13 -11.97 18.08
N GLN A 432 -1.18 -12.64 17.44
CA GLN A 432 -0.49 -13.78 18.04
C GLN A 432 0.47 -13.35 19.15
N PHE A 433 1.18 -12.26 18.93
CA PHE A 433 2.15 -11.71 19.88
C PHE A 433 1.47 -11.23 21.17
N THR A 434 0.34 -10.52 21.05
CA THR A 434 -0.48 -10.09 22.21
C THR A 434 -0.93 -11.27 23.06
N THR A 435 -1.38 -12.36 22.44
CA THR A 435 -1.76 -13.59 23.16
C THR A 435 -0.56 -14.24 23.86
N LYS A 436 0.61 -14.27 23.20
CA LYS A 436 1.82 -14.93 23.72
C LYS A 436 2.44 -14.20 24.92
N TYR A 437 2.41 -12.87 24.91
CA TYR A 437 3.08 -12.02 25.90
C TYR A 437 2.12 -11.27 26.83
N ASP A 438 0.82 -11.60 26.80
CA ASP A 438 -0.23 -10.97 27.61
C ASP A 438 -0.27 -9.43 27.49
N ILE A 439 -0.22 -8.96 26.24
CA ILE A 439 -0.27 -7.52 25.89
C ILE A 439 -1.68 -7.21 25.36
N SER A 440 -2.28 -6.10 25.79
CA SER A 440 -3.58 -5.67 25.24
C SER A 440 -3.47 -5.29 23.76
N LEU A 441 -4.51 -5.57 22.97
CA LEU A 441 -4.62 -5.13 21.58
C LEU A 441 -4.55 -3.60 21.43
N ASP A 442 -5.03 -2.84 22.42
CA ASP A 442 -4.98 -1.37 22.37
C ASP A 442 -3.57 -0.81 22.62
N GLN A 443 -2.68 -1.63 23.17
CA GLN A 443 -1.31 -1.23 23.52
C GLN A 443 -0.27 -1.68 22.49
N ILE A 444 -0.61 -2.66 21.64
CA ILE A 444 0.35 -3.32 20.75
C ILE A 444 1.01 -2.36 19.77
N ASP A 445 0.28 -1.36 19.28
CA ASP A 445 0.81 -0.35 18.34
C ASP A 445 1.79 0.62 18.99
N PHE A 446 1.69 0.80 20.30
CA PHE A 446 2.54 1.71 21.07
C PHE A 446 3.70 0.97 21.76
N LEU A 447 3.94 -0.30 21.41
CA LEU A 447 4.98 -1.11 22.00
C LEU A 447 6.36 -0.47 21.76
N SER A 448 7.04 -0.11 22.84
CA SER A 448 8.37 0.52 22.79
C SER A 448 9.45 -0.29 23.52
N ASP A 449 9.08 -1.41 24.15
CA ASP A 449 10.02 -2.26 24.87
C ASP A 449 10.93 -2.99 23.87
N SER A 450 12.23 -2.66 23.93
CA SER A 450 13.20 -3.18 22.97
C SER A 450 13.46 -4.68 23.09
N ASP A 451 13.26 -5.29 24.26
CA ASP A 451 13.46 -6.72 24.45
C ASP A 451 12.26 -7.52 23.94
N LEU A 452 11.05 -6.98 24.09
CA LEU A 452 9.85 -7.54 23.45
C LEU A 452 9.91 -7.38 21.92
N LEU A 453 10.27 -6.19 21.42
CA LEU A 453 10.33 -5.94 19.98
C LEU A 453 11.33 -6.84 19.25
N LYS A 454 12.44 -7.24 19.89
CA LYS A 454 13.39 -8.23 19.33
C LYS A 454 12.75 -9.59 19.05
N ASN A 455 11.67 -9.93 19.76
CA ASN A 455 10.94 -11.18 19.57
C ASN A 455 9.83 -11.08 18.51
N PHE A 456 9.58 -9.90 17.96
CA PHE A 456 8.59 -9.68 16.91
C PHE A 456 9.25 -9.72 15.54
N ASP A 457 8.80 -10.63 14.67
CA ASP A 457 9.28 -10.68 13.29
C ASP A 457 8.55 -9.65 12.42
N VAL A 458 9.24 -8.55 12.12
CA VAL A 458 8.77 -7.43 11.29
C VAL A 458 8.83 -7.72 9.79
N TYR A 459 9.50 -8.78 9.34
CA TYR A 459 9.60 -9.08 7.90
C TYR A 459 8.35 -9.84 7.44
N CYS A 460 7.32 -9.06 7.12
CA CYS A 460 5.98 -9.57 6.81
C CYS A 460 5.75 -9.79 5.30
N SER A 461 6.76 -9.55 4.46
CA SER A 461 6.71 -9.85 3.04
C SER A 461 7.01 -11.31 2.76
N GLU A 462 6.40 -11.85 1.72
CA GLU A 462 6.88 -13.07 1.07
C GLU A 462 8.21 -12.81 0.35
N ASP A 463 9.01 -13.86 0.18
CA ASP A 463 10.24 -13.82 -0.62
C ASP A 463 9.90 -13.65 -2.10
N GLY A 464 10.79 -12.99 -2.85
CA GLY A 464 10.60 -12.78 -4.30
C GLY A 464 9.67 -11.62 -4.67
N VAL A 465 9.13 -10.91 -3.68
CA VAL A 465 8.28 -9.72 -3.91
C VAL A 465 9.13 -8.51 -4.27
N ALA A 466 9.30 -8.27 -5.58
CA ALA A 466 10.16 -7.23 -6.16
C ALA A 466 9.38 -6.02 -6.73
N GLY A 467 8.27 -5.65 -6.08
CA GLY A 467 7.51 -4.44 -6.42
C GLY A 467 8.25 -3.14 -6.08
N ASN A 468 7.95 -2.06 -6.79
CA ASN A 468 8.53 -0.72 -6.59
C ASN A 468 8.09 -0.01 -5.30
N GLY A 469 7.08 -0.53 -4.58
CA GLY A 469 6.51 0.09 -3.38
C GLY A 469 7.48 0.35 -2.23
N ALA A 470 8.62 -0.35 -2.20
CA ALA A 470 9.72 -0.04 -1.28
C ALA A 470 10.51 1.22 -1.65
N LEU A 471 10.77 1.41 -2.94
CA LEU A 471 11.60 2.47 -3.49
C LEU A 471 10.86 3.81 -3.56
N MET A 472 9.56 3.76 -3.86
CA MET A 472 8.71 4.94 -4.06
C MET A 472 8.61 5.86 -2.83
N ARG A 473 8.85 5.31 -1.64
CA ARG A 473 8.70 5.98 -0.34
C ARG A 473 10.02 6.20 0.41
N LEU A 474 11.16 5.93 -0.25
CA LEU A 474 12.42 5.67 0.43
C LEU A 474 13.03 6.90 1.12
N ALA A 475 12.91 8.08 0.50
CA ALA A 475 13.64 9.31 0.84
C ALA A 475 13.84 9.59 2.34
N PRO A 476 12.84 9.46 3.23
CA PRO A 476 13.04 9.82 4.63
C PRO A 476 14.22 9.12 5.32
N VAL A 477 14.55 7.88 4.96
CA VAL A 477 15.65 7.11 5.56
C VAL A 477 17.03 7.71 5.22
N PRO A 478 17.45 7.81 3.94
CA PRO A 478 18.73 8.42 3.61
C PRO A 478 18.81 9.91 4.01
N LEU A 479 17.68 10.63 4.03
CA LEU A 479 17.65 12.02 4.51
C LEU A 479 17.92 12.14 6.02
N PHE A 480 17.41 11.21 6.82
CA PHE A 480 17.61 11.21 8.28
C PHE A 480 19.04 10.78 8.67
N PHE A 481 19.58 9.75 8.03
CA PHE A 481 20.88 9.15 8.39
C PHE A 481 22.06 9.67 7.57
N TYR A 482 21.91 10.75 6.80
CA TYR A 482 22.88 11.19 5.77
C TYR A 482 24.34 11.33 6.27
N LYS A 483 24.54 11.73 7.53
CA LYS A 483 25.87 11.85 8.15
C LYS A 483 26.64 10.54 8.25
N PHE A 484 25.94 9.42 8.20
CA PHE A 484 26.49 8.08 8.35
C PHE A 484 26.08 7.22 7.17
N PRO A 485 26.73 7.38 5.99
CA PRO A 485 26.32 6.73 4.74
C PRO A 485 26.11 5.22 4.85
N GLN A 486 26.95 4.51 5.60
CA GLN A 486 26.80 3.07 5.84
C GLN A 486 25.46 2.70 6.48
N TYR A 487 25.02 3.49 7.47
CA TYR A 487 23.72 3.30 8.11
C TYR A 487 22.58 3.72 7.18
N ALA A 488 22.71 4.88 6.53
CA ALA A 488 21.70 5.37 5.58
C ALA A 488 21.38 4.34 4.49
N ILE A 489 22.41 3.72 3.91
CA ILE A 489 22.27 2.72 2.85
C ILE A 489 21.69 1.42 3.39
N GLU A 490 22.25 0.85 4.45
CA GLU A 490 21.77 -0.41 5.03
C GLU A 490 20.30 -0.31 5.48
N LEU A 491 19.95 0.78 6.18
CA LEU A 491 18.59 1.01 6.65
C LEU A 491 17.62 1.30 5.49
N SER A 492 18.11 1.87 4.38
CA SER A 492 17.32 2.02 3.15
C SER A 492 16.85 0.66 2.63
N GLY A 493 17.76 -0.32 2.56
CA GLY A 493 17.40 -1.69 2.19
C GLY A 493 16.42 -2.33 3.18
N ARG A 494 16.70 -2.24 4.49
CA ARG A 494 15.86 -2.85 5.54
C ARG A 494 14.44 -2.27 5.57
N SER A 495 14.28 -0.98 5.28
CA SER A 495 12.98 -0.30 5.19
C SER A 495 12.07 -0.87 4.10
N GLY A 496 12.65 -1.37 3.00
CA GLY A 496 11.92 -2.03 1.92
C GLY A 496 11.47 -3.45 2.31
N MET A 497 12.37 -4.22 2.91
CA MET A 497 12.22 -5.66 3.19
C MET A 497 11.03 -6.05 4.04
N ILE A 498 10.51 -5.14 4.87
CA ILE A 498 9.32 -5.42 5.69
C ILE A 498 8.02 -5.54 4.87
N THR A 499 8.04 -5.07 3.61
CA THR A 499 6.90 -5.15 2.67
C THR A 499 7.25 -5.76 1.31
N HIS A 500 8.54 -5.83 0.97
CA HIS A 500 9.05 -6.28 -0.33
C HIS A 500 10.30 -7.13 -0.11
N GLY A 501 10.11 -8.43 0.07
CA GLY A 501 11.11 -9.39 0.55
C GLY A 501 12.09 -9.91 -0.51
N ASP A 502 12.27 -9.20 -1.62
CA ASP A 502 13.21 -9.58 -2.68
C ASP A 502 14.55 -8.83 -2.54
N ARG A 503 15.67 -9.54 -2.83
CA ARG A 503 17.01 -8.95 -2.85
C ARG A 503 17.14 -7.74 -3.77
N LYS A 504 16.43 -7.74 -4.90
CA LYS A 504 16.38 -6.62 -5.85
C LYS A 504 15.75 -5.39 -5.20
N ALA A 505 14.71 -5.56 -4.38
CA ALA A 505 14.10 -4.44 -3.65
C ALA A 505 15.05 -3.89 -2.58
N TYR A 506 15.73 -4.78 -1.86
CA TYR A 506 16.76 -4.44 -0.89
C TYR A 506 17.90 -3.62 -1.51
N ASP A 507 18.52 -4.14 -2.58
CA ASP A 507 19.67 -3.52 -3.23
C ASP A 507 19.30 -2.27 -4.03
N ALA A 508 18.11 -2.21 -4.64
CA ALA A 508 17.60 -0.99 -5.27
C ALA A 508 17.50 0.15 -4.25
N CYS A 509 16.94 -0.12 -3.08
CA CYS A 509 16.83 0.89 -2.02
C CYS A 509 18.21 1.29 -1.48
N ARG A 510 19.15 0.33 -1.32
CA ARG A 510 20.53 0.64 -0.92
C ARG A 510 21.23 1.57 -1.92
N TYR A 511 21.21 1.21 -3.20
CA TYR A 511 21.84 1.99 -4.25
C TYR A 511 21.20 3.38 -4.38
N TYR A 512 19.86 3.44 -4.38
CA TYR A 512 19.15 4.72 -4.48
C TYR A 512 19.35 5.61 -3.25
N GLY A 513 19.38 5.01 -2.06
CA GLY A 513 19.73 5.71 -0.82
C GLY A 513 21.13 6.31 -0.88
N ALA A 514 22.10 5.60 -1.45
CA ALA A 514 23.46 6.12 -1.64
C ALA A 514 23.49 7.36 -2.56
N LEU A 515 22.72 7.36 -3.66
CA LEU A 515 22.60 8.51 -4.55
C LEU A 515 22.00 9.74 -3.83
N ILE A 516 20.98 9.53 -2.99
CA ILE A 516 20.38 10.62 -2.19
C ILE A 516 21.39 11.16 -1.17
N VAL A 517 22.13 10.29 -0.47
CA VAL A 517 23.17 10.71 0.48
C VAL A 517 24.30 11.50 -0.21
N ALA A 518 24.77 11.03 -1.37
CA ALA A 518 25.76 11.73 -2.17
C ALA A 518 25.26 13.11 -2.62
N ALA A 519 23.99 13.22 -3.02
CA ALA A 519 23.37 14.51 -3.34
C ALA A 519 23.32 15.47 -2.13
N LEU A 520 23.06 14.96 -0.92
CA LEU A 520 23.14 15.74 0.33
C LEU A 520 24.57 16.17 0.67
N HIS A 521 25.57 15.37 0.28
CA HIS A 521 26.99 15.71 0.38
C HIS A 521 27.51 16.58 -0.77
N ASN A 522 26.62 17.16 -1.58
CA ASN A 522 26.91 18.08 -2.68
C ASN A 522 27.75 17.46 -3.82
N GLU A 523 27.67 16.15 -4.04
CA GLU A 523 28.22 15.57 -5.26
C GLU A 523 27.51 16.13 -6.51
N THR A 524 28.28 16.32 -7.59
CA THR A 524 27.75 16.82 -8.86
C THR A 524 26.94 15.73 -9.57
N LYS A 525 26.11 16.13 -10.52
CA LYS A 525 25.30 15.19 -11.28
C LYS A 525 26.15 14.19 -12.07
N GLU A 526 27.30 14.63 -12.57
CA GLU A 526 28.29 13.78 -13.24
C GLU A 526 28.87 12.73 -12.29
N GLN A 527 29.07 13.06 -11.01
CA GLN A 527 29.54 12.11 -9.99
C GLN A 527 28.44 11.09 -9.64
N LEU A 528 27.20 11.57 -9.41
CA LEU A 528 26.05 10.72 -9.11
C LEU A 528 25.75 9.72 -10.24
N LEU A 529 25.94 10.15 -11.49
CA LEU A 529 25.68 9.34 -12.69
C LEU A 529 26.94 8.67 -13.24
N ASP A 530 28.05 8.63 -12.51
CA ASP A 530 29.27 7.92 -12.94
C ASP A 530 29.03 6.41 -12.94
N ASN A 531 29.45 5.70 -13.99
CA ASN A 531 29.34 4.23 -14.07
C ASN A 531 30.14 3.51 -12.96
N HIS A 532 31.06 4.23 -12.31
CA HIS A 532 31.87 3.75 -11.18
C HIS A 532 31.39 4.36 -9.85
N PHE A 533 30.18 4.93 -9.78
CA PHE A 533 29.66 5.50 -8.53
C PHE A 533 29.68 4.47 -7.39
N TYR A 534 29.23 3.24 -7.65
CA TYR A 534 29.23 2.16 -6.66
C TYR A 534 30.65 1.84 -6.16
N SER A 535 31.62 1.65 -7.05
CA SER A 535 33.00 1.28 -6.66
C SER A 535 33.73 2.43 -5.95
N LYS A 536 33.44 3.69 -6.28
CA LYS A 536 33.95 4.86 -5.56
C LYS A 536 33.39 4.97 -4.13
N HIS A 537 32.23 4.36 -3.87
CA HIS A 537 31.52 4.40 -2.60
C HIS A 537 31.35 3.01 -1.96
N GLU A 538 32.16 2.03 -2.34
CA GLU A 538 32.02 0.62 -1.92
C GLU A 538 32.00 0.47 -0.39
N GLU A 539 32.78 1.30 0.31
CA GLU A 539 32.83 1.34 1.78
C GLU A 539 31.47 1.69 2.40
N TRP A 540 30.62 2.48 1.73
CA TRP A 540 29.29 2.80 2.23
C TRP A 540 28.35 1.58 2.14
N PHE A 541 28.62 0.65 1.23
CA PHE A 541 27.86 -0.59 1.08
C PHE A 541 28.37 -1.71 2.01
N SER A 542 29.29 -1.42 2.94
CA SER A 542 29.91 -2.43 3.81
C SER A 542 30.56 -3.59 3.04
N ASN A 543 31.04 -3.33 1.81
CA ASN A 543 31.54 -4.34 0.86
C ASN A 543 30.52 -5.45 0.50
N ASN A 544 29.22 -5.19 0.68
CA ASN A 544 28.15 -6.09 0.27
C ASN A 544 27.68 -5.74 -1.14
N LEU A 545 28.01 -6.63 -2.08
CA LEU A 545 27.69 -6.50 -3.51
C LEU A 545 26.19 -6.27 -3.76
N LEU A 546 25.89 -5.44 -4.75
CA LEU A 546 24.54 -5.32 -5.31
C LEU A 546 24.25 -6.55 -6.19
N CYS A 547 22.99 -6.97 -6.25
CA CYS A 547 22.57 -8.00 -7.18
C CYS A 547 22.79 -7.56 -8.64
N PRO A 548 22.95 -8.50 -9.59
CA PRO A 548 23.38 -8.20 -10.95
C PRO A 548 22.52 -7.15 -11.68
N GLU A 549 21.20 -7.18 -11.49
CA GLU A 549 20.26 -6.27 -12.15
C GLU A 549 20.44 -4.83 -11.66
N ILE A 550 20.65 -4.64 -10.36
CA ILE A 550 20.90 -3.31 -9.79
C ILE A 550 22.32 -2.83 -10.11
N MET A 551 23.30 -3.74 -10.17
CA MET A 551 24.65 -3.40 -10.63
C MET A 551 24.64 -2.91 -12.08
N ASN A 552 23.89 -3.57 -12.96
CA ASN A 552 23.73 -3.14 -14.36
C ASN A 552 23.14 -1.71 -14.46
N ILE A 553 22.19 -1.36 -13.60
CA ILE A 553 21.69 0.01 -13.49
C ILE A 553 22.79 0.95 -13.00
N ALA A 554 23.53 0.58 -11.96
CA ALA A 554 24.62 1.38 -11.41
C ALA A 554 25.73 1.66 -12.43
N GLU A 555 25.94 0.73 -13.36
CA GLU A 555 26.88 0.84 -14.49
C GLU A 555 26.32 1.65 -15.68
N GLY A 556 25.09 2.17 -15.56
CA GLY A 556 24.53 3.15 -16.48
C GLY A 556 23.57 2.59 -17.53
N SER A 557 22.92 1.45 -17.30
CA SER A 557 21.95 0.87 -18.25
C SER A 557 20.80 1.83 -18.63
N TYR A 558 20.49 2.80 -17.76
CA TYR A 558 19.48 3.85 -17.96
C TYR A 558 19.90 4.94 -18.97
N LYS A 559 21.15 4.99 -19.43
CA LYS A 559 21.66 6.07 -20.33
C LYS A 559 21.26 5.87 -21.79
N ARG A 560 19.96 5.76 -22.05
CA ARG A 560 19.35 5.46 -23.35
C ARG A 560 18.59 6.68 -23.86
N LYS A 561 19.09 7.34 -24.92
CA LYS A 561 18.51 8.60 -25.42
C LYS A 561 17.07 8.42 -25.90
N GLY A 562 16.73 7.26 -26.45
CA GLY A 562 15.39 6.96 -26.96
C GLY A 562 14.37 6.63 -25.86
N GLY A 563 14.79 6.53 -24.59
CA GLY A 563 13.90 6.26 -23.46
C GLY A 563 13.04 5.02 -23.71
N TYR A 564 11.72 5.22 -23.81
CA TYR A 564 10.76 4.15 -24.07
C TYR A 564 11.09 3.34 -25.35
N ASP A 565 11.55 3.97 -26.42
CA ASP A 565 11.85 3.26 -27.68
C ASP A 565 13.11 2.39 -27.60
N GLU A 566 14.01 2.70 -26.66
CA GLU A 566 15.24 1.94 -26.38
C GLU A 566 15.07 1.01 -25.16
N GLY A 567 13.84 0.77 -24.71
CA GLY A 567 13.51 -0.25 -23.72
C GLY A 567 13.41 0.21 -22.28
N ILE A 568 13.51 1.52 -21.99
CA ILE A 568 13.26 2.03 -20.62
C ILE A 568 11.77 1.90 -20.31
N ARG A 569 11.42 1.28 -19.18
CA ARG A 569 10.04 1.05 -18.75
C ARG A 569 9.93 1.46 -17.29
N GLY A 570 8.93 2.26 -16.93
CA GLY A 570 8.67 2.64 -15.54
C GLY A 570 7.52 1.80 -15.01
N LYS A 571 7.70 0.50 -14.78
CA LYS A 571 6.64 -0.42 -14.34
C LYS A 571 6.66 -0.64 -12.83
N GLY A 572 5.64 -1.34 -12.33
CA GLY A 572 5.57 -1.84 -10.95
C GLY A 572 6.74 -2.73 -10.48
N TYR A 573 7.64 -3.16 -11.38
CA TYR A 573 8.84 -3.92 -11.04
C TYR A 573 9.98 -2.97 -10.64
N ILE A 574 10.60 -3.22 -9.48
CA ILE A 574 11.52 -2.24 -8.86
C ILE A 574 12.76 -1.90 -9.70
N VAL A 575 13.26 -2.86 -10.49
CA VAL A 575 14.41 -2.64 -11.40
C VAL A 575 14.02 -1.68 -12.52
N ASP A 576 12.86 -1.91 -13.15
CA ASP A 576 12.30 -1.07 -14.19
C ASP A 576 12.05 0.35 -13.67
N ALA A 577 11.38 0.49 -12.52
CA ALA A 577 11.10 1.78 -11.89
C ALA A 577 12.38 2.58 -11.56
N LEU A 578 13.40 1.92 -11.01
CA LEU A 578 14.69 2.55 -10.72
C LEU A 578 15.40 3.00 -12.01
N GLU A 579 15.45 2.15 -13.03
CA GLU A 579 16.07 2.47 -14.33
C GLU A 579 15.37 3.67 -14.99
N ALA A 580 14.04 3.70 -14.96
CA ALA A 580 13.23 4.79 -15.51
C ALA A 580 13.43 6.13 -14.78
N ALA A 581 13.45 6.11 -13.44
CA ALA A 581 13.68 7.33 -12.67
C ALA A 581 15.09 7.90 -12.89
N LEU A 582 16.11 7.04 -12.99
CA LEU A 582 17.49 7.47 -13.29
C LEU A 582 17.65 7.92 -14.74
N TRP A 583 16.92 7.32 -15.69
CA TRP A 583 16.83 7.83 -17.05
C TRP A 583 16.27 9.25 -17.08
N ALA A 584 15.17 9.49 -16.37
CA ALA A 584 14.56 10.82 -16.26
C ALA A 584 15.54 11.83 -15.64
N PHE A 585 16.24 11.44 -14.57
CA PHE A 585 17.28 12.26 -13.96
C PHE A 585 18.46 12.53 -14.89
N TRP A 586 18.90 11.55 -15.67
CA TRP A 586 19.97 11.74 -16.64
C TRP A 586 19.58 12.69 -17.79
N CYS A 587 18.32 12.67 -18.25
CA CYS A 587 17.87 13.44 -19.41
C CYS A 587 17.17 14.77 -19.10
N ASP A 588 16.97 15.13 -17.82
CA ASP A 588 16.18 16.30 -17.41
C ASP A 588 16.74 17.68 -17.84
N GLY A 589 17.93 17.73 -18.41
CA GLY A 589 18.55 18.98 -18.89
C GLY A 589 18.74 20.02 -17.80
N ASP A 590 19.10 19.57 -16.59
CA ASP A 590 19.36 20.36 -15.39
C ASP A 590 18.14 21.13 -14.86
N SER A 591 16.96 20.55 -15.06
CA SER A 591 15.68 21.12 -14.65
C SER A 591 14.78 20.05 -14.03
N PHE A 592 14.42 20.25 -12.76
CA PHE A 592 13.45 19.40 -12.07
C PHE A 592 12.16 19.22 -12.88
N GLU A 593 11.63 20.31 -13.43
CA GLU A 593 10.38 20.30 -14.20
C GLU A 593 10.46 19.37 -15.41
N LYS A 594 11.53 19.48 -16.20
CA LYS A 594 11.71 18.67 -17.41
C LYS A 594 11.87 17.20 -17.08
N GLY A 595 12.59 16.86 -16.02
CA GLY A 595 12.77 15.46 -15.62
C GLY A 595 11.51 14.86 -15.04
N ALA A 596 10.75 15.61 -14.23
CA ALA A 596 9.46 15.16 -13.73
C ALA A 596 8.48 14.90 -14.89
N LEU A 597 8.41 15.82 -15.86
CA LEU A 597 7.61 15.63 -17.07
C LEU A 597 8.13 14.47 -17.92
N ALA A 598 9.44 14.24 -18.00
CA ALA A 598 10.01 13.10 -18.71
C ALA A 598 9.64 11.77 -18.03
N ALA A 599 9.68 11.70 -16.70
CA ALA A 599 9.28 10.54 -15.92
C ALA A 599 7.79 10.21 -16.13
N VAL A 600 6.90 11.20 -16.00
CA VAL A 600 5.45 11.00 -16.18
C VAL A 600 5.14 10.66 -17.64
N ASN A 601 5.70 11.41 -18.59
CA ASN A 601 5.53 11.13 -20.01
C ASN A 601 6.40 9.98 -20.51
N LEU A 602 7.02 9.17 -19.64
CA LEU A 602 7.51 7.85 -20.03
C LEU A 602 6.34 6.86 -20.15
N GLY A 603 5.28 7.05 -19.34
CA GLY A 603 4.13 6.15 -19.23
C GLY A 603 4.36 4.99 -18.27
N ASP A 604 3.51 3.97 -18.39
CA ASP A 604 3.43 2.83 -17.48
C ASP A 604 2.96 3.25 -16.06
N ASP A 605 3.82 3.17 -15.06
CA ASP A 605 3.57 3.46 -13.64
C ASP A 605 4.08 4.88 -13.33
N THR A 606 3.25 5.86 -13.69
CA THR A 606 3.68 7.24 -13.92
C THR A 606 3.90 8.05 -12.64
N ASP A 607 3.03 7.90 -11.66
CA ASP A 607 3.17 8.50 -10.33
C ASP A 607 4.40 7.95 -9.62
N THR A 608 4.58 6.62 -9.57
CA THR A 608 5.74 6.04 -8.90
C THR A 608 7.06 6.41 -9.57
N THR A 609 7.15 6.34 -10.89
CA THR A 609 8.39 6.72 -11.60
C THR A 609 8.76 8.19 -11.33
N ALA A 610 7.75 9.09 -11.34
CA ALA A 610 7.95 10.51 -11.08
C ALA A 610 8.22 10.81 -9.60
N ALA A 611 7.60 10.08 -8.67
CA ALA A 611 7.85 10.18 -7.23
C ALA A 611 9.28 9.76 -6.90
N ILE A 612 9.75 8.63 -7.44
CA ILE A 612 11.14 8.18 -7.33
C ILE A 612 12.05 9.28 -7.86
N TYR A 613 11.91 9.70 -9.14
CA TYR A 613 12.68 10.82 -9.69
C TYR A 613 12.71 12.05 -8.76
N GLY A 614 11.53 12.43 -8.25
CA GLY A 614 11.34 13.59 -7.38
C GLY A 614 12.16 13.54 -6.09
N GLN A 615 12.38 12.34 -5.52
CA GLN A 615 13.22 12.14 -4.33
C GLN A 615 14.68 12.57 -4.59
N LEU A 616 15.32 12.02 -5.63
CA LEU A 616 16.74 12.30 -5.93
C LEU A 616 16.92 13.68 -6.55
N ALA A 617 16.09 14.03 -7.54
CA ALA A 617 16.17 15.34 -8.18
C ALA A 617 15.90 16.45 -7.17
N GLY A 618 14.96 16.25 -6.25
CA GLY A 618 14.70 17.18 -5.14
C GLY A 618 15.88 17.32 -4.19
N ALA A 619 16.55 16.22 -3.82
CA ALA A 619 17.77 16.25 -3.01
C ALA A 619 18.94 16.94 -3.74
N TYR A 620 19.03 16.77 -5.06
CA TYR A 620 20.09 17.35 -5.89
C TYR A 620 19.89 18.85 -6.19
N TYR A 621 18.69 19.26 -6.59
CA TYR A 621 18.39 20.65 -6.93
C TYR A 621 18.12 21.52 -5.70
N GLY A 622 17.54 20.93 -4.65
CA GLY A 622 17.06 21.65 -3.47
C GLY A 622 15.73 22.38 -3.71
N TYR A 623 15.04 22.67 -2.61
CA TYR A 623 13.67 23.24 -2.61
C TYR A 623 13.51 24.51 -3.46
N GLU A 624 14.50 25.40 -3.46
CA GLU A 624 14.43 26.69 -4.16
C GLU A 624 14.38 26.56 -5.69
N LYS A 625 14.91 25.46 -6.23
CA LYS A 625 14.95 25.20 -7.68
C LYS A 625 13.76 24.38 -8.18
N LEU A 626 12.86 23.96 -7.28
CA LEU A 626 11.63 23.28 -7.66
C LEU A 626 10.64 24.26 -8.33
N PRO A 627 9.74 23.79 -9.22
CA PRO A 627 8.81 24.65 -9.94
C PRO A 627 7.80 25.32 -8.99
N GLN A 628 7.99 26.61 -8.72
CA GLN A 628 7.13 27.36 -7.79
C GLN A 628 5.66 27.40 -8.23
N LYS A 629 5.39 27.29 -9.54
CA LYS A 629 4.05 27.16 -10.11
C LYS A 629 3.32 25.90 -9.64
N TRP A 630 4.04 24.84 -9.31
CA TRP A 630 3.49 23.58 -8.81
C TRP A 630 3.48 23.53 -7.28
N ILE A 631 4.55 24.00 -6.62
CA ILE A 631 4.68 23.96 -5.15
C ILE A 631 3.49 24.57 -4.43
N LYS A 632 2.90 25.64 -4.98
CA LYS A 632 1.74 26.31 -4.36
C LYS A 632 0.49 25.43 -4.25
N PHE A 633 0.41 24.33 -5.00
CA PHE A 633 -0.71 23.39 -4.99
C PHE A 633 -0.43 22.13 -4.17
N VAL A 634 0.81 21.90 -3.74
CA VAL A 634 1.18 20.71 -2.97
C VAL A 634 0.29 20.61 -1.73
N TYR A 635 -0.46 19.52 -1.65
CA TYR A 635 -1.33 19.25 -0.51
C TYR A 635 -0.49 19.13 0.77
N ALA A 636 -0.94 19.74 1.86
CA ALA A 636 -0.23 19.73 3.15
C ALA A 636 1.24 20.22 3.09
N LYS A 637 1.55 21.15 2.18
CA LYS A 637 2.90 21.68 2.00
C LYS A 637 3.57 22.10 3.31
N LYS A 638 2.93 22.95 4.13
CA LYS A 638 3.59 23.46 5.35
C LYS A 638 3.92 22.36 6.35
N PHE A 639 3.10 21.31 6.41
CA PHE A 639 3.38 20.12 7.21
C PHE A 639 4.65 19.42 6.71
N MET A 640 4.77 19.17 5.40
CA MET A 640 5.97 18.56 4.81
C MET A 640 7.23 19.41 4.98
N GLU A 641 7.11 20.73 4.89
CA GLU A 641 8.22 21.65 5.16
C GLU A 641 8.68 21.56 6.61
N CYS A 642 7.74 21.51 7.56
CA CYS A 642 8.06 21.34 8.97
C CYS A 642 8.70 19.96 9.24
N LEU A 643 8.11 18.89 8.71
CA LEU A 643 8.62 17.53 8.85
C LEU A 643 10.06 17.42 8.31
N SER A 644 10.34 18.07 7.18
CA SER A 644 11.69 18.15 6.59
C SER A 644 12.70 18.84 7.53
N LYS A 645 12.31 19.94 8.20
CA LYS A 645 13.16 20.58 9.21
C LYS A 645 13.44 19.65 10.39
N TRP A 646 12.47 18.85 10.80
CA TRP A 646 12.65 17.91 11.89
C TRP A 646 13.48 16.68 11.52
N ILE A 647 13.35 16.16 10.29
CA ILE A 647 14.27 15.16 9.75
C ILE A 647 15.70 15.71 9.80
N ALA A 648 15.92 16.94 9.32
CA ALA A 648 17.24 17.58 9.36
C ALA A 648 17.76 17.75 10.80
N TYR A 649 16.89 18.21 11.71
CA TYR A 649 17.25 18.48 13.10
C TYR A 649 17.61 17.21 13.90
N GLU A 650 16.82 16.15 13.76
CA GLU A 650 17.08 14.87 14.43
C GLU A 650 18.25 14.13 13.77
N GLY A 651 18.33 14.13 12.43
CA GLY A 651 19.44 13.53 11.69
C GLY A 651 20.79 14.18 11.98
N GLU A 652 20.85 15.51 12.15
CA GLU A 652 22.08 16.24 12.51
C GLU A 652 22.64 15.80 13.87
N LYS A 653 21.76 15.42 14.80
CA LYS A 653 22.09 14.99 16.17
C LYS A 653 22.28 13.50 16.32
N TRP A 654 21.68 12.70 15.44
CA TRP A 654 21.70 11.26 15.57
C TRP A 654 23.14 10.75 15.61
N GLN A 655 23.38 9.74 16.44
CA GLN A 655 24.67 9.09 16.59
C GLN A 655 24.47 7.58 16.57
N PRO A 656 25.38 6.81 15.96
CA PRO A 656 25.33 5.36 16.01
C PRO A 656 25.39 4.86 17.45
N ASN A 657 24.35 4.13 17.87
CA ASN A 657 24.41 3.31 19.07
C ASN A 657 24.80 1.88 18.69
N SER A 658 25.63 1.23 19.51
CA SER A 658 26.23 -0.10 19.25
C SER A 658 25.24 -1.26 19.02
N SER A 659 23.93 -0.99 19.13
CA SER A 659 22.83 -1.93 18.93
C SER A 659 22.19 -1.89 17.53
N ILE A 660 22.42 -0.85 16.72
CA ILE A 660 21.63 -0.60 15.48
C ILE A 660 22.12 -1.43 14.29
N MET A 661 23.43 -1.72 14.24
CA MET A 661 24.00 -2.74 13.35
C MET A 661 23.93 -4.16 13.94
N HIS A 662 23.04 -4.41 14.90
CA HIS A 662 22.57 -5.77 15.05
C HIS A 662 21.76 -6.08 13.80
N SER A 663 22.46 -6.74 12.86
CA SER A 663 21.91 -7.66 11.90
C SER A 663 20.72 -8.35 12.54
N ASP A 664 19.70 -8.70 11.75
CA ASP A 664 18.81 -9.78 12.16
C ASP A 664 19.70 -10.84 12.81
N THR A 665 19.38 -11.22 14.05
CA THR A 665 20.24 -12.18 14.76
C THR A 665 20.46 -13.35 13.81
N ILE A 666 21.66 -13.91 13.76
CA ILE A 666 21.94 -15.05 12.86
C ILE A 666 20.81 -16.08 12.95
N THR A 667 20.29 -16.30 14.16
CA THR A 667 19.08 -17.05 14.47
C THR A 667 17.83 -16.63 13.70
N GLN A 668 17.51 -15.33 13.58
CA GLN A 668 16.38 -14.82 12.80
C GLN A 668 16.57 -14.99 11.28
N VAL A 669 17.79 -14.81 10.76
CA VAL A 669 18.07 -15.05 9.32
C VAL A 669 17.95 -16.54 9.01
N ILE A 670 18.60 -17.39 9.80
CA ILE A 670 18.54 -18.86 9.71
C ILE A 670 17.09 -19.33 9.84
N SER A 671 16.35 -18.86 10.85
CA SER A 671 14.96 -19.26 11.07
C SER A 671 14.05 -18.87 9.91
N ARG A 672 14.23 -17.70 9.29
CA ARG A 672 13.41 -17.30 8.13
C ARG A 672 13.70 -18.18 6.91
N LYS A 673 14.99 -18.37 6.58
CA LYS A 673 15.39 -19.24 5.47
C LYS A 673 14.93 -20.68 5.72
N TYR A 674 15.04 -21.18 6.94
CA TYR A 674 14.52 -22.50 7.33
C TYR A 674 13.01 -22.62 7.06
N GLN A 675 12.20 -21.65 7.51
CA GLN A 675 10.74 -21.68 7.28
C GLN A 675 10.38 -21.59 5.79
N HIS A 676 11.11 -20.77 5.01
CA HIS A 676 10.96 -20.72 3.56
C HIS A 676 11.21 -22.09 2.92
N PHE A 677 12.34 -22.74 3.25
CA PHE A 677 12.67 -24.05 2.70
C PHE A 677 11.70 -25.14 3.14
N LYS A 678 11.22 -25.15 4.40
CA LYS A 678 10.17 -26.08 4.84
C LYS A 678 8.87 -25.88 4.06
N THR A 679 8.54 -24.64 3.69
CA THR A 679 7.38 -24.33 2.86
C THR A 679 7.53 -24.88 1.44
N LEU A 680 8.72 -24.79 0.85
CA LEU A 680 9.02 -25.41 -0.45
C LEU A 680 8.93 -26.94 -0.37
N VAL A 681 9.54 -27.57 0.63
CA VAL A 681 9.46 -29.02 0.84
C VAL A 681 8.00 -29.50 1.00
N LEU A 682 7.17 -28.75 1.73
CA LEU A 682 5.73 -29.03 1.85
C LEU A 682 4.98 -28.96 0.52
N LYS A 683 5.33 -28.01 -0.37
CA LYS A 683 4.77 -27.93 -1.73
C LYS A 683 5.21 -29.11 -2.61
N LEU A 684 6.36 -29.74 -2.36
CA LEU A 684 6.79 -30.95 -3.07
C LEU A 684 6.10 -32.22 -2.56
N LYS A 685 5.81 -32.29 -1.26
CA LYS A 685 5.08 -33.41 -0.63
C LYS A 685 3.69 -33.65 -1.25
N SER A 686 3.07 -32.64 -1.86
CA SER A 686 1.81 -32.83 -2.58
C SER A 686 1.94 -33.53 -3.94
N ASN A 687 3.16 -33.67 -4.48
CA ASN A 687 3.43 -34.19 -5.82
C ASN A 687 4.31 -35.45 -5.88
N ASN A 688 5.17 -35.74 -4.88
CA ASN A 688 6.03 -36.93 -4.88
C ASN A 688 6.52 -37.28 -3.44
N THR A 689 6.07 -38.40 -2.85
CA THR A 689 6.14 -38.61 -1.40
C THR A 689 7.50 -39.03 -0.85
N ASP A 690 8.26 -39.90 -1.54
CA ASP A 690 9.45 -40.51 -0.91
C ASP A 690 10.69 -39.59 -0.95
N LYS A 691 10.96 -38.97 -2.10
CA LYS A 691 12.12 -38.07 -2.29
C LYS A 691 11.96 -36.72 -1.56
N SER A 692 10.72 -36.30 -1.32
CA SER A 692 10.44 -35.10 -0.53
C SER A 692 10.78 -35.26 0.95
N ASN A 693 10.75 -36.50 1.48
CA ASN A 693 11.14 -36.77 2.86
C ASN A 693 12.67 -36.75 3.03
N GLU A 694 13.44 -37.21 2.04
CA GLU A 694 14.90 -37.13 2.05
C GLU A 694 15.39 -35.67 2.03
N LEU A 695 14.76 -34.82 1.20
CA LEU A 695 15.03 -33.38 1.18
C LEU A 695 14.66 -32.69 2.50
N ASP A 696 13.56 -33.13 3.14
CA ASP A 696 13.12 -32.61 4.45
C ASP A 696 14.16 -32.89 5.55
N VAL A 697 14.67 -34.13 5.59
CA VAL A 697 15.72 -34.54 6.54
C VAL A 697 17.01 -33.78 6.29
N PHE A 698 17.43 -33.64 5.03
CA PHE A 698 18.63 -32.89 4.66
C PHE A 698 18.54 -31.42 5.09
N VAL A 699 17.41 -30.74 4.83
CA VAL A 699 17.17 -29.36 5.29
C VAL A 699 17.22 -29.29 6.82
N ASP A 700 16.59 -30.23 7.53
CA ASP A 700 16.61 -30.24 9.00
C ASP A 700 18.03 -30.45 9.57
N GLU A 701 18.81 -31.42 9.07
CA GLU A 701 20.17 -31.69 9.56
C GLU A 701 21.12 -30.52 9.29
N MET A 702 21.05 -29.94 8.10
CA MET A 702 21.84 -28.78 7.70
C MET A 702 21.58 -27.57 8.59
N PHE A 703 20.31 -27.19 8.77
CA PHE A 703 19.94 -26.04 9.58
C PHE A 703 20.28 -26.26 11.06
N ASN A 704 20.12 -27.48 11.58
CA ASN A 704 20.58 -27.83 12.93
C ASN A 704 22.10 -27.70 13.09
N ASN A 705 22.89 -28.08 12.08
CA ASN A 705 24.35 -27.95 12.10
C ASN A 705 24.82 -26.49 11.98
N LEU A 706 24.17 -25.71 11.12
CA LEU A 706 24.35 -24.26 11.00
C LEU A 706 24.01 -23.56 12.30
N GLU A 707 22.85 -23.87 12.87
CA GLU A 707 22.37 -23.31 14.13
C GLU A 707 23.33 -23.64 15.28
N LYS A 708 23.77 -24.89 15.41
CA LYS A 708 24.76 -25.31 16.43
C LYS A 708 26.10 -24.58 16.27
N THR A 709 26.65 -24.53 15.06
CA THR A 709 27.96 -23.92 14.80
C THR A 709 27.92 -22.41 15.03
N LEU A 710 26.82 -21.75 14.64
CA LEU A 710 26.71 -20.30 14.64
C LEU A 710 26.20 -19.71 15.96
N LEU A 711 25.25 -20.37 16.66
CA LEU A 711 24.87 -19.95 18.02
C LEU A 711 25.97 -20.20 19.03
N SER A 712 26.76 -21.27 18.86
CA SER A 712 27.97 -21.51 19.66
C SER A 712 28.91 -20.31 19.55
N ASN A 713 29.31 -19.95 18.33
CA ASN A 713 30.31 -18.89 18.10
C ASN A 713 29.78 -17.48 18.42
N SER A 714 28.49 -17.18 18.18
CA SER A 714 27.91 -15.86 18.46
C SER A 714 27.67 -15.61 19.97
N ASN A 715 27.16 -16.61 20.70
CA ASN A 715 26.95 -16.49 22.15
C ASN A 715 28.27 -16.39 22.90
N ASP A 716 29.27 -17.14 22.44
CA ASP A 716 30.62 -17.12 22.98
C ASP A 716 31.29 -15.75 22.77
N LEU A 717 31.14 -15.13 21.59
CA LEU A 717 31.57 -13.75 21.34
C LEU A 717 30.92 -12.74 22.31
N ARG A 718 29.60 -12.83 22.52
CA ARG A 718 28.87 -11.91 23.42
C ARG A 718 29.30 -12.07 24.88
N GLN A 719 29.58 -13.29 25.32
CA GLN A 719 30.11 -13.52 26.67
C GLN A 719 31.56 -13.02 26.80
N ARG A 720 32.40 -13.25 25.79
CA ARG A 720 33.80 -12.79 25.76
C ARG A 720 33.91 -11.26 25.73
N ILE A 721 33.06 -10.54 24.98
CA ILE A 721 32.97 -9.06 24.98
C ILE A 721 32.66 -8.50 26.37
N LYS A 722 31.82 -9.20 27.15
CA LYS A 722 31.48 -8.80 28.52
C LYS A 722 32.66 -8.98 29.48
N GLN A 723 33.54 -9.94 29.23
CA GLN A 723 34.70 -10.23 30.08
C GLN A 723 35.86 -9.25 29.88
N ILE A 724 36.04 -8.71 28.67
CA ILE A 724 37.14 -7.77 28.35
C ILE A 724 36.83 -6.31 28.66
N ARG A 725 35.60 -5.98 29.08
CA ARG A 725 35.20 -4.60 29.41
C ARG A 725 36.01 -4.09 30.61
N PRO A 726 36.71 -2.95 30.51
CA PRO A 726 37.50 -2.41 31.61
C PRO A 726 36.63 -2.08 32.84
N ASP A 727 37.12 -2.41 34.03
CA ASP A 727 36.49 -2.01 35.29
C ASP A 727 36.52 -0.48 35.42
N PRO A 728 35.36 0.19 35.60
CA PRO A 728 35.30 1.63 35.81
C PRO A 728 36.16 2.16 36.97
N ASN A 729 36.51 1.30 37.93
CA ASN A 729 37.34 1.64 39.07
C ASN A 729 38.86 1.44 38.83
N ASP A 730 39.27 0.97 37.65
CA ASP A 730 40.67 0.80 37.31
C ASP A 730 41.33 2.18 37.05
N PRO A 731 42.47 2.51 37.69
CA PRO A 731 43.18 3.77 37.47
C PRO A 731 43.60 4.02 36.01
N ARG A 732 43.70 2.96 35.19
CA ARG A 732 44.00 3.00 33.76
C ARG A 732 42.77 2.84 32.88
N TYR A 733 41.56 3.04 33.43
CA TYR A 733 40.29 2.86 32.72
C TYR A 733 40.28 3.58 31.37
N ASN A 734 40.74 4.83 31.31
CA ASN A 734 40.75 5.60 30.06
C ASN A 734 41.68 4.98 28.99
N ASP A 735 42.88 4.57 29.37
CA ASP A 735 43.83 3.93 28.45
C ASP A 735 43.32 2.55 27.98
N LYS A 736 42.76 1.78 28.91
CA LYS A 736 42.13 0.48 28.60
C LYS A 736 40.87 0.62 27.77
N MET A 737 40.12 1.71 27.92
CA MET A 737 38.92 1.99 27.13
C MET A 737 39.25 2.36 25.68
N ILE A 738 40.42 2.94 25.41
CA ILE A 738 40.90 3.18 24.04
C ILE A 738 41.19 1.84 23.36
N ILE A 739 41.95 0.96 24.01
CA ILE A 739 42.25 -0.39 23.50
C ILE A 739 40.96 -1.22 23.38
N TYR A 740 40.05 -1.14 24.35
CA TYR A 740 38.74 -1.81 24.30
C TYR A 740 37.91 -1.34 23.09
N LYS A 741 37.94 -0.06 22.74
CA LYS A 741 37.23 0.46 21.55
C LYS A 741 37.84 -0.09 20.26
N GLU A 742 39.17 -0.11 20.14
CA GLU A 742 39.86 -0.68 18.97
C GLU A 742 39.57 -2.19 18.81
N LEU A 743 39.59 -2.95 19.91
CA LEU A 743 39.24 -4.36 19.91
C LEU A 743 37.75 -4.57 19.57
N LEU A 744 36.86 -3.74 20.11
CA LEU A 744 35.42 -3.79 19.81
C LEU A 744 35.14 -3.53 18.33
N GLU A 745 35.82 -2.56 17.72
CA GLU A 745 35.75 -2.27 16.28
C GLU A 745 36.21 -3.49 15.45
N GLN A 746 37.34 -4.11 15.81
CA GLN A 746 37.82 -5.32 15.13
C GLN A 746 36.85 -6.51 15.28
N MET A 747 36.25 -6.67 16.46
CA MET A 747 35.23 -7.70 16.72
C MET A 747 33.93 -7.44 15.96
N ILE A 748 33.52 -6.17 15.80
CA ILE A 748 32.37 -5.78 14.96
C ILE A 748 32.65 -6.16 13.50
N VAL A 749 33.84 -5.83 12.99
CA VAL A 749 34.25 -6.19 11.61
C VAL A 749 34.28 -7.70 11.41
N LEU A 750 34.78 -8.48 12.38
CA LEU A 750 34.77 -9.94 12.32
C LEU A 750 33.37 -10.52 12.38
N ASN A 751 32.50 -9.98 13.24
CA ASN A 751 31.10 -10.37 13.29
C ASN A 751 30.41 -10.07 11.95
N GLN A 752 30.69 -8.95 11.31
CA GLN A 752 30.16 -8.61 9.99
C GLN A 752 30.69 -9.55 8.90
N LYS A 753 31.99 -9.91 8.92
CA LYS A 753 32.54 -10.95 8.05
C LYS A 753 31.87 -12.31 8.26
N LEU A 754 31.59 -12.66 9.51
CA LEU A 754 30.84 -13.88 9.85
C LEU A 754 29.40 -13.82 9.29
N GLN A 755 28.69 -12.69 9.45
CA GLN A 755 27.36 -12.50 8.82
C GLN A 755 27.42 -12.67 7.30
N ASN A 756 28.45 -12.11 6.64
CA ASN A 756 28.60 -12.21 5.19
C ASN A 756 28.89 -13.65 4.73
N VAL A 757 29.75 -14.38 5.45
CA VAL A 757 29.97 -15.81 5.19
C VAL A 757 28.68 -16.61 5.38
N ILE A 758 27.88 -16.29 6.40
CA ILE A 758 26.58 -16.94 6.64
C ILE A 758 25.59 -16.62 5.52
N SER A 759 25.50 -15.35 5.10
CA SER A 759 24.64 -14.97 3.96
C SER A 759 25.06 -15.73 2.71
N GLN A 760 26.37 -15.80 2.42
CA GLN A 760 26.89 -16.55 1.28
C GLN A 760 26.56 -18.05 1.38
N ILE A 761 26.67 -18.64 2.57
CA ILE A 761 26.27 -20.04 2.81
C ILE A 761 24.78 -20.24 2.51
N LEU A 762 23.93 -19.33 2.98
CA LEU A 762 22.48 -19.40 2.78
C LEU A 762 22.08 -19.14 1.32
N ASP A 763 22.81 -18.30 0.60
CA ASP A 763 22.60 -18.01 -0.81
C ASP A 763 23.11 -19.16 -1.70
N ASP A 764 24.31 -19.70 -1.43
CA ASP A 764 24.83 -20.91 -2.07
C ASP A 764 23.83 -22.07 -1.88
N PHE A 765 23.29 -22.22 -0.66
CA PHE A 765 22.28 -23.23 -0.36
C PHE A 765 20.95 -23.00 -1.09
N HIS A 766 20.51 -21.74 -1.21
CA HIS A 766 19.31 -21.39 -1.96
C HIS A 766 19.43 -21.81 -3.42
N ILE A 767 20.58 -21.56 -4.06
CA ILE A 767 20.87 -21.98 -5.43
C ILE A 767 20.77 -23.51 -5.56
N VAL A 768 21.40 -24.26 -4.65
CA VAL A 768 21.32 -25.74 -4.67
C VAL A 768 19.88 -26.23 -4.54
N ILE A 769 19.08 -25.62 -3.67
CA ILE A 769 17.67 -26.00 -3.51
C ILE A 769 16.84 -25.64 -4.74
N GLU A 770 17.08 -24.49 -5.38
CA GLU A 770 16.42 -24.14 -6.64
C GLU A 770 16.80 -25.08 -7.78
N GLU A 771 18.07 -25.47 -7.89
CA GLU A 771 18.55 -26.46 -8.87
C GLU A 771 17.90 -27.82 -8.62
N LEU A 772 17.86 -28.29 -7.37
CA LEU A 772 17.17 -29.52 -6.98
C LEU A 772 15.67 -29.44 -7.26
N TRP A 773 15.02 -28.30 -6.99
CA TRP A 773 13.61 -28.05 -7.28
C TRP A 773 13.32 -28.13 -8.77
N ASN A 774 14.14 -27.48 -9.59
CA ASN A 774 14.02 -27.49 -11.05
C ASN A 774 14.22 -28.90 -11.62
N ASP A 775 15.19 -29.65 -11.10
CA ASP A 775 15.45 -31.01 -11.57
C ASP A 775 14.36 -32.00 -11.12
N ILE A 776 13.81 -31.86 -9.91
CA ILE A 776 12.65 -32.64 -9.41
C ILE A 776 11.37 -32.34 -10.21
N SER A 777 11.18 -31.10 -10.63
CA SER A 777 9.99 -30.68 -11.36
C SER A 777 10.02 -30.99 -12.86
N THR A 778 11.20 -31.24 -13.44
CA THR A 778 11.37 -31.44 -14.90
C THR A 778 11.86 -32.83 -15.29
N ASN A 779 12.67 -33.49 -14.46
CA ASN A 779 13.16 -34.85 -14.63
C ASN A 779 12.61 -35.72 -13.49
N ASN A 780 12.35 -37.03 -13.69
CA ASN A 780 11.83 -37.94 -12.66
C ASN A 780 12.74 -38.15 -11.41
N GLY A 781 13.64 -37.21 -11.10
CA GLY A 781 14.46 -37.13 -9.90
C GLY A 781 15.60 -38.14 -9.87
N ASN A 782 16.11 -38.57 -11.03
CA ASN A 782 17.14 -39.63 -11.09
C ASN A 782 18.54 -39.17 -10.64
N ASN A 783 18.79 -37.87 -10.49
CA ASN A 783 20.10 -37.32 -10.14
C ASN A 783 20.19 -36.74 -8.71
N ILE A 784 19.13 -36.80 -7.90
CA ILE A 784 19.09 -36.12 -6.59
C ILE A 784 20.26 -36.54 -5.69
N ASN A 785 20.53 -37.85 -5.54
CA ASN A 785 21.62 -38.33 -4.67
C ASN A 785 23.00 -37.89 -5.16
N ARG A 786 23.19 -37.82 -6.48
CA ARG A 786 24.45 -37.38 -7.08
C ARG A 786 24.67 -35.88 -6.85
N LEU A 787 23.62 -35.08 -7.04
CA LEU A 787 23.64 -33.63 -6.79
C LEU A 787 23.86 -33.36 -5.29
N LEU A 788 23.15 -34.06 -4.41
CA LEU A 788 23.34 -33.94 -2.97
C LEU A 788 24.79 -34.25 -2.56
N GLU A 789 25.39 -35.35 -3.05
CA GLU A 789 26.80 -35.68 -2.78
C GLU A 789 27.79 -34.67 -3.39
N GLU A 790 27.55 -34.18 -4.61
CA GLU A 790 28.40 -33.19 -5.27
C GLU A 790 28.38 -31.84 -4.51
N HIS A 791 27.20 -31.40 -4.08
CA HIS A 791 27.02 -30.17 -3.33
C HIS A 791 27.50 -30.29 -1.88
N GLU A 792 27.20 -31.38 -1.18
CA GLU A 792 27.65 -31.58 0.21
C GLU A 792 29.18 -31.50 0.34
N ASN A 793 29.93 -32.09 -0.60
CA ASN A 793 31.39 -32.04 -0.61
C ASN A 793 31.95 -30.65 -0.96
N SER A 794 31.33 -29.97 -1.93
CA SER A 794 31.72 -28.62 -2.35
C SER A 794 31.47 -27.57 -1.26
N LEU A 795 30.28 -27.65 -0.64
CA LEU A 795 29.82 -26.74 0.40
C LEU A 795 30.61 -26.94 1.69
N ASN A 796 30.75 -28.18 2.18
CA ASN A 796 31.50 -28.45 3.41
C ASN A 796 32.98 -28.03 3.31
N GLY A 797 33.63 -28.20 2.15
CA GLY A 797 35.02 -27.80 1.95
C GLY A 797 35.23 -26.27 1.96
N LYS A 798 34.39 -25.52 1.25
CA LYS A 798 34.48 -24.06 1.12
C LYS A 798 34.06 -23.35 2.43
N TRP A 799 33.00 -23.84 3.07
CA TRP A 799 32.45 -23.23 4.28
C TRP A 799 33.35 -23.42 5.50
N MET A 800 33.86 -24.64 5.70
CA MET A 800 34.71 -24.96 6.86
C MET A 800 36.05 -24.20 6.84
N ASN A 801 36.59 -23.88 5.67
CA ASN A 801 37.81 -23.10 5.56
C ASN A 801 37.60 -21.62 5.97
N ASN A 802 36.50 -21.01 5.52
CA ASN A 802 36.17 -19.62 5.87
C ASN A 802 35.83 -19.47 7.37
N ILE A 803 35.10 -20.43 7.93
CA ILE A 803 34.78 -20.46 9.37
C ILE A 803 36.07 -20.61 10.20
N LYS A 804 36.96 -21.54 9.81
CA LYS A 804 38.27 -21.73 10.47
C LYS A 804 39.15 -20.48 10.40
N GLU A 805 39.15 -19.76 9.28
CA GLU A 805 39.92 -18.52 9.16
C GLU A 805 39.41 -17.42 10.10
N ILE A 806 38.09 -17.32 10.25
CA ILE A 806 37.45 -16.41 11.21
C ILE A 806 37.79 -16.84 12.65
N GLU A 807 37.73 -18.14 12.96
CA GLU A 807 38.12 -18.68 14.27
C GLU A 807 39.59 -18.39 14.61
N ILE A 808 40.51 -18.54 13.65
CA ILE A 808 41.94 -18.22 13.83
C ILE A 808 42.11 -16.72 14.14
N LYS A 809 41.40 -15.84 13.42
CA LYS A 809 41.45 -14.39 13.66
C LYS A 809 40.84 -14.01 15.00
N LEU A 810 39.74 -14.63 15.40
CA LEU A 810 39.14 -14.44 16.71
C LEU A 810 40.11 -14.84 17.83
N ASN A 811 40.75 -16.01 17.70
CA ASN A 811 41.77 -16.47 18.63
C ASN A 811 42.99 -15.52 18.67
N SER A 812 43.35 -14.87 17.55
CA SER A 812 44.46 -13.90 17.51
C SER A 812 44.14 -12.55 18.17
N ILE A 813 42.87 -12.15 18.22
CA ILE A 813 42.43 -10.95 18.95
C ILE A 813 42.38 -11.24 20.46
N GLU A 814 42.15 -12.51 20.82
CA GLU A 814 42.12 -12.97 22.22
C GLU A 814 43.52 -13.07 22.85
N ILE A 815 44.54 -13.39 22.04
CA ILE A 815 45.98 -13.38 22.42
C ILE A 815 46.49 -11.95 22.53
#